data_AF-A0A943K0A1-F1
#
_entry.id   AF-A0A943K0A1-F1
#
_cell.length_a   1.000
_cell.length_b   1.000
_cell.length_c   1.000
_cell.angle_alpha   90.00
_cell.angle_beta   90.00
_cell.angle_gamma   90.00
#
_symmetry.space_group_name_H-M   'P 1'
#
loop_
_entity.id
_entity.type
_entity.pdbx_description
1 polymer ?
#
loop_
_entity_poly.entity_id
_entity_poly.type
_entity_poly.pdbx_seq_one_letter_code
_entity_poly.pdbx_strand_id
1 'polypeptide(L)'
;MGKFNLLVDFAKAADLYIKAAKGTSTTAKSLKAALPKTLKELVDSRRGLYKLSPEEKVIDALKQVRTKGGQAKFPEEALRTEIKKVNLGHYRKFDPNGQYSDSKCCEIIQFAKRNDVNLKDVAEFSLLPPNTYGFVHNLPKDRFKIFKEFMRYTQSDQFYIRQLKEINPRRFSYEQLLNISKDMPEDKVQILRKLINIKRPEGPFVIKGEYVFHADDLMKIVNTGGLDINGLTRLARTSGLNGYSICEMSKVKDIDFNRASKVIDKIKKSHKGDVVFSVEKDLYEPDKFRLLEWSKANDKEVLIKTFDNKMNLLSTDKIVTVAGQKNQAKIIGKDFEVVVEPHCVPRKDFAPLKQKLCETVSETRSIRDAQGNLLRTEYLTPSEVSGLHNWKAVFPDGTAKPIIDVKKGKNGILTVTKDLEALDGTVTKSKYRKLPDGSWTMRLNISKNGKNLSKSNVKHKLISPNESESTVNGNKFKVFYSPDEIKVVNSKGETDCIIDLKALIDANNTPENSLKLKKMLKECSADELQVISKKLKKLEFNSNKIDAFATTSKGLVSTGDDIFIFRHEMGHIDDLFGTAPGKDMACRGIYSTADTFKNIYSQELNMFMKEFPETQRKYVDYFIDHTNHELSKQSFQETVAELIASNKCPDISKLFGTRTEYLERYFPQTRSFLVNT
;
A
#
# COMPACT_ATOMS: atom_id res chain seq x y z
N MET A 1 -3.67 2.86 -3.61
CA MET A 1 -2.75 2.16 -2.67
C MET A 1 -2.39 0.76 -3.17
N GLY A 2 -1.33 0.71 -3.98
CA GLY A 2 -1.07 -0.34 -4.97
C GLY A 2 -0.68 -1.73 -4.44
N LYS A 3 -1.37 -2.72 -5.02
CA LYS A 3 -1.20 -4.18 -4.88
C LYS A 3 -0.02 -4.77 -5.66
N PHE A 4 0.88 -3.93 -6.19
CA PHE A 4 2.04 -4.38 -6.99
C PHE A 4 3.01 -5.32 -6.24
N ASN A 5 2.97 -5.34 -4.90
CA ASN A 5 3.83 -6.23 -4.10
C ASN A 5 3.47 -7.72 -4.26
N LEU A 6 2.22 -8.06 -4.61
CA LEU A 6 1.85 -9.46 -4.90
C LEU A 6 2.66 -10.02 -6.08
N LEU A 7 3.01 -9.21 -7.08
CA LEU A 7 3.67 -9.66 -8.30
C LEU A 7 5.16 -10.03 -8.11
N VAL A 8 5.88 -9.30 -7.26
CA VAL A 8 7.28 -9.61 -6.92
C VAL A 8 7.35 -10.66 -5.81
N ASP A 9 6.38 -10.67 -4.89
CA ASP A 9 6.30 -11.68 -3.84
C ASP A 9 5.84 -13.04 -4.37
N PHE A 10 5.08 -13.13 -5.49
CA PHE A 10 4.79 -14.43 -6.14
C PHE A 10 6.05 -15.08 -6.74
N ALA A 11 6.91 -14.30 -7.41
CA ALA A 11 8.18 -14.80 -7.94
C ALA A 11 9.21 -15.13 -6.84
N LYS A 12 9.24 -14.35 -5.75
CA LYS A 12 10.11 -14.63 -4.59
C LYS A 12 9.57 -15.72 -3.67
N ALA A 13 8.25 -15.86 -3.53
CA ALA A 13 7.62 -16.97 -2.81
C ALA A 13 7.88 -18.28 -3.55
N ALA A 14 7.81 -18.29 -4.88
CA ALA A 14 8.24 -19.44 -5.68
C ALA A 14 9.72 -19.79 -5.42
N ASP A 15 10.64 -18.83 -5.37
CA ASP A 15 12.06 -19.08 -5.10
C ASP A 15 12.35 -19.53 -3.63
N LEU A 16 11.63 -18.97 -2.64
CA LEU A 16 11.71 -19.38 -1.23
C LEU A 16 11.14 -20.80 -1.01
N TYR A 17 10.06 -21.16 -1.72
CA TYR A 17 9.47 -22.50 -1.64
C TYR A 17 10.28 -23.55 -2.41
N ILE A 18 10.92 -23.18 -3.53
CA ILE A 18 11.87 -24.05 -4.25
C ILE A 18 13.10 -24.36 -3.38
N LYS A 19 13.52 -23.42 -2.53
CA LYS A 19 14.58 -23.66 -1.51
C LYS A 19 14.10 -24.50 -0.34
N ALA A 20 12.82 -24.40 0.06
CA ALA A 20 12.24 -25.28 1.09
C ALA A 20 11.97 -26.71 0.57
N ALA A 21 11.69 -26.87 -0.72
CA ALA A 21 11.47 -28.17 -1.38
C ALA A 21 12.77 -28.92 -1.71
N LYS A 22 13.91 -28.22 -1.78
CA LYS A 22 15.25 -28.82 -1.88
C LYS A 22 15.82 -28.97 -0.47
N GLY A 23 15.44 -30.06 0.18
CA GLY A 23 15.72 -30.34 1.59
C GLY A 23 17.16 -30.07 2.01
N THR A 24 17.31 -29.23 3.03
CA THR A 24 18.40 -29.34 3.99
C THR A 24 17.80 -29.27 5.38
N SER A 25 17.83 -30.41 6.06
CA SER A 25 17.59 -30.53 7.49
C SER A 25 18.58 -29.66 8.25
N THR A 26 18.10 -28.79 9.13
CA THR A 26 18.90 -28.31 10.25
C THR A 26 18.19 -28.63 11.55
N THR A 27 18.80 -29.58 12.24
CA THR A 27 18.54 -30.05 13.59
C THR A 27 18.69 -28.90 14.60
N ALA A 28 17.66 -28.66 15.41
CA ALA A 28 17.78 -27.81 16.59
C ALA A 28 18.47 -28.59 17.71
N LYS A 29 19.76 -28.34 17.91
CA LYS A 29 20.52 -28.79 19.09
C LYS A 29 21.10 -27.57 19.80
N SER A 30 20.99 -27.62 21.13
CA SER A 30 21.67 -26.81 22.16
C SER A 30 21.01 -25.50 22.63
N LEU A 31 20.52 -25.55 23.88
CA LEU A 31 20.94 -24.66 24.96
C LEU A 31 20.52 -25.30 26.30
N LYS A 32 21.44 -26.11 26.86
CA LYS A 32 21.45 -26.48 28.28
C LYS A 32 22.48 -25.56 28.94
N ALA A 33 22.01 -24.59 29.72
CA ALA A 33 22.84 -23.87 30.69
C ALA A 33 22.32 -24.21 32.09
N ALA A 34 23.22 -24.63 32.97
CA ALA A 34 22.91 -25.04 34.33
C ALA A 34 22.54 -23.82 35.19
N LEU A 35 21.41 -23.91 35.91
CA LEU A 35 21.07 -22.97 36.98
C LEU A 35 21.81 -23.36 38.27
N PRO A 36 22.32 -22.40 39.06
CA PRO A 36 22.99 -22.68 40.34
C PRO A 36 22.06 -23.35 41.36
N LYS A 37 22.65 -24.27 42.13
CA LYS A 37 22.00 -25.18 43.10
C LYS A 37 21.13 -24.46 44.16
N THR A 38 21.40 -23.19 44.45
CA THR A 38 20.73 -22.39 45.49
C THR A 38 19.39 -21.79 45.08
N LEU A 39 19.07 -21.64 43.79
CA LEU A 39 17.74 -21.17 43.37
C LEU A 39 16.70 -22.31 43.32
N LYS A 40 17.16 -23.56 43.17
CA LYS A 40 16.31 -24.75 43.11
C LYS A 40 15.70 -25.08 44.47
N GLU A 41 16.45 -24.85 45.56
CA GLU A 41 15.99 -25.08 46.94
C GLU A 41 14.99 -24.01 47.39
N LEU A 42 15.07 -22.77 46.87
CA LEU A 42 14.09 -21.72 47.13
C LEU A 42 12.75 -21.94 46.39
N VAL A 43 12.79 -22.67 45.26
CA VAL A 43 11.59 -23.05 44.47
C VAL A 43 10.93 -24.32 45.03
N ASP A 44 11.70 -25.20 45.67
CA ASP A 44 11.17 -26.43 46.24
C ASP A 44 10.57 -26.25 47.66
N SER A 45 10.86 -25.16 48.38
CA SER A 45 10.28 -24.88 49.72
C SER A 45 8.84 -24.33 49.72
N ARG A 46 8.26 -24.06 48.54
CA ARG A 46 6.82 -23.72 48.38
C ARG A 46 6.00 -24.81 47.68
N ARG A 47 6.54 -26.02 47.55
CA ARG A 47 5.89 -27.17 46.88
C ARG A 47 5.12 -28.11 47.81
N GLY A 48 4.42 -27.56 48.78
CA GLY A 48 3.31 -28.26 49.42
C GLY A 48 2.00 -27.71 48.86
N LEU A 49 1.61 -28.10 47.62
CA LEU A 49 0.24 -28.02 47.05
C LEU A 49 0.29 -28.45 45.55
N TYR A 50 -0.10 -29.70 45.28
CA TYR A 50 -0.45 -30.37 43.99
C TYR A 50 0.29 -30.00 42.67
N LYS A 51 1.17 -30.91 42.20
CA LYS A 51 1.69 -30.99 40.81
C LYS A 51 0.74 -31.80 39.91
N LEU A 52 -0.44 -31.27 39.62
CA LEU A 52 -1.25 -31.80 38.51
C LEU A 52 -0.82 -31.10 37.21
N SER A 53 -0.67 -31.85 36.11
CA SER A 53 -0.56 -31.25 34.78
C SER A 53 -1.79 -30.39 34.48
N PRO A 54 -1.72 -29.36 33.59
CA PRO A 54 -2.89 -28.56 33.26
C PRO A 54 -4.09 -29.40 32.77
N GLU A 55 -3.85 -30.54 32.14
CA GLU A 55 -4.87 -31.53 31.79
C GLU A 55 -5.51 -32.16 33.04
N GLU A 56 -4.71 -32.58 34.01
CA GLU A 56 -5.20 -33.21 35.24
C GLU A 56 -5.92 -32.21 36.15
N LYS A 57 -5.53 -30.93 36.17
CA LYS A 57 -6.26 -29.87 36.89
C LYS A 57 -7.69 -29.69 36.34
N VAL A 58 -7.83 -29.70 35.01
CA VAL A 58 -9.15 -29.60 34.36
C VAL A 58 -9.98 -30.86 34.60
N ILE A 59 -9.36 -32.04 34.54
CA ILE A 59 -10.04 -33.32 34.84
C ILE A 59 -10.54 -33.32 36.29
N ASP A 60 -9.69 -32.94 37.25
CA ASP A 60 -10.04 -32.94 38.68
C ASP A 60 -11.15 -31.92 39.01
N ALA A 61 -11.07 -30.73 38.41
CA ALA A 61 -12.12 -29.72 38.48
C ALA A 61 -13.48 -30.26 37.98
N LEU A 62 -13.49 -30.96 36.84
CA LEU A 62 -14.72 -31.49 36.22
C LEU A 62 -15.33 -32.68 36.98
N LYS A 63 -14.58 -33.41 37.80
CA LYS A 63 -15.12 -34.44 38.70
C LYS A 63 -16.11 -33.88 39.73
N GLN A 64 -15.96 -32.61 40.08
CA GLN A 64 -16.81 -31.93 41.06
C GLN A 64 -18.19 -31.56 40.50
N VAL A 65 -18.39 -31.66 39.18
CA VAL A 65 -19.66 -31.34 38.51
C VAL A 65 -20.61 -32.53 38.60
N ARG A 66 -21.70 -32.37 39.37
CA ARG A 66 -22.72 -33.40 39.60
C ARG A 66 -24.01 -33.11 38.83
N THR A 67 -24.75 -34.16 38.46
CA THR A 67 -26.14 -34.07 37.97
C THR A 67 -27.09 -33.74 39.13
N LYS A 68 -28.37 -33.44 38.83
CA LYS A 68 -29.40 -33.21 39.87
C LYS A 68 -29.57 -34.39 40.85
N GLY A 69 -29.17 -35.61 40.44
CA GLY A 69 -29.17 -36.82 41.27
C GLY A 69 -27.86 -37.11 42.00
N GLY A 70 -26.90 -36.17 42.03
CA GLY A 70 -25.66 -36.29 42.79
C GLY A 70 -24.56 -37.15 42.16
N GLN A 71 -24.82 -37.79 41.01
CA GLN A 71 -23.82 -38.53 40.24
C GLN A 71 -22.91 -37.60 39.44
N ALA A 72 -21.67 -38.00 39.18
CA ALA A 72 -20.77 -37.23 38.31
C ALA A 72 -21.40 -37.04 36.92
N LYS A 73 -21.38 -35.80 36.41
CA LYS A 73 -22.02 -35.46 35.12
C LYS A 73 -21.32 -36.12 33.93
N PHE A 74 -20.01 -36.32 34.02
CA PHE A 74 -19.20 -36.96 32.97
C PHE A 74 -18.29 -38.04 33.57
N PRO A 75 -18.21 -39.25 32.98
CA PRO A 75 -17.29 -40.28 33.44
C PRO A 75 -15.82 -39.88 33.30
N GLU A 76 -14.98 -40.23 34.28
CA GLU A 76 -13.55 -39.85 34.32
C GLU A 76 -12.77 -40.35 33.09
N GLU A 77 -13.00 -41.58 32.66
CA GLU A 77 -12.31 -42.17 31.52
C GLU A 77 -12.71 -41.50 30.19
N ALA A 78 -13.98 -41.09 30.08
CA ALA A 78 -14.48 -40.32 28.94
C ALA A 78 -13.86 -38.91 28.91
N LEU A 79 -13.76 -38.24 30.07
CA LEU A 79 -13.09 -36.93 30.22
C LEU A 79 -11.63 -36.97 29.77
N ARG A 80 -10.87 -37.95 30.28
CA ARG A 80 -9.46 -38.15 29.92
C ARG A 80 -9.30 -38.40 28.43
N THR A 81 -10.18 -39.20 27.85
CA THR A 81 -10.14 -39.53 26.43
C THR A 81 -10.47 -38.32 25.55
N GLU A 82 -11.50 -37.55 25.87
CA GLU A 82 -11.95 -36.43 25.05
C GLU A 82 -11.01 -35.23 25.12
N ILE A 83 -10.48 -34.92 26.32
CA ILE A 83 -9.45 -33.89 26.51
C ILE A 83 -8.21 -34.23 25.69
N LYS A 84 -7.74 -35.49 25.71
CA LYS A 84 -6.59 -35.94 24.90
C LYS A 84 -6.83 -35.81 23.39
N LYS A 85 -8.04 -36.07 22.88
CA LYS A 85 -8.37 -35.91 21.46
C LYS A 85 -8.29 -34.46 20.98
N VAL A 86 -8.74 -33.54 21.83
CA VAL A 86 -8.78 -32.10 21.54
C VAL A 86 -7.39 -31.45 21.74
N ASN A 87 -6.50 -32.10 22.49
CA ASN A 87 -5.24 -31.53 22.97
C ASN A 87 -3.97 -32.31 22.53
N LEU A 88 -3.74 -32.41 21.21
CA LEU A 88 -2.58 -33.09 20.63
C LEU A 88 -1.30 -32.21 20.68
N GLY A 89 -0.89 -31.78 21.87
CA GLY A 89 0.37 -31.05 22.11
C GLY A 89 0.27 -29.53 22.22
N HIS A 90 -0.94 -28.96 22.23
CA HIS A 90 -1.17 -27.53 22.50
C HIS A 90 -0.72 -27.13 23.90
N TYR A 91 -0.97 -27.99 24.89
CA TYR A 91 -0.70 -27.68 26.30
C TYR A 91 0.79 -27.58 26.62
N ARG A 92 1.67 -28.14 25.77
CA ARG A 92 3.13 -28.15 26.01
C ARG A 92 3.85 -26.87 25.57
N LYS A 93 3.25 -26.04 24.69
CA LYS A 93 3.88 -24.81 24.17
C LYS A 93 3.43 -23.52 24.87
N PHE A 94 2.24 -23.52 25.50
CA PHE A 94 1.70 -22.35 26.20
C PHE A 94 1.95 -22.33 27.70
N ASP A 95 2.75 -23.27 28.22
CA ASP A 95 3.11 -23.29 29.63
C ASP A 95 4.64 -23.29 29.86
N PRO A 96 5.28 -22.10 29.79
CA PRO A 96 6.49 -21.86 30.56
C PRO A 96 6.18 -21.46 32.03
N ASN A 97 4.96 -21.00 32.36
CA ASN A 97 4.64 -20.22 33.58
C ASN A 97 3.28 -20.50 34.30
N GLY A 98 2.49 -21.51 33.92
CA GLY A 98 1.31 -22.00 34.67
C GLY A 98 -0.04 -21.39 34.30
N GLN A 99 -0.36 -21.21 33.02
CA GLN A 99 -1.56 -20.46 32.57
C GLN A 99 -2.94 -21.11 32.80
N TYR A 100 -3.06 -22.36 33.30
CA TYR A 100 -4.33 -22.84 33.84
C TYR A 100 -4.40 -22.51 35.33
N SER A 101 -4.86 -21.29 35.61
CA SER A 101 -5.17 -20.83 36.96
C SER A 101 -6.44 -21.49 37.50
N ASP A 102 -6.58 -21.52 38.82
CA ASP A 102 -7.82 -22.00 39.46
C ASP A 102 -9.06 -21.26 38.94
N SER A 103 -8.89 -20.00 38.51
CA SER A 103 -9.93 -19.22 37.82
C SER A 103 -10.42 -19.89 36.53
N LYS A 104 -9.52 -20.37 35.66
CA LYS A 104 -9.90 -21.07 34.43
C LYS A 104 -10.58 -22.41 34.72
N CYS A 105 -10.13 -23.14 35.74
CA CYS A 105 -10.78 -24.37 36.19
C CYS A 105 -12.20 -24.08 36.71
N CYS A 106 -12.37 -23.02 37.50
CA CYS A 106 -13.68 -22.56 37.96
C CYS A 106 -14.60 -22.19 36.78
N GLU A 107 -14.11 -21.46 35.78
CA GLU A 107 -14.88 -21.17 34.57
C GLU A 107 -15.35 -22.43 33.84
N ILE A 108 -14.47 -23.43 33.71
CA ILE A 108 -14.78 -24.71 33.07
C ILE A 108 -15.83 -25.49 33.87
N ILE A 109 -15.70 -25.55 35.19
CA ILE A 109 -16.70 -26.16 36.10
C ILE A 109 -18.06 -25.50 35.90
N GLN A 110 -18.10 -24.17 35.93
CA GLN A 110 -19.35 -23.43 35.82
C GLN A 110 -19.96 -23.56 34.43
N PHE A 111 -19.13 -23.60 33.37
CA PHE A 111 -19.58 -23.91 32.01
C PHE A 111 -20.20 -25.30 31.92
N ALA A 112 -19.54 -26.29 32.50
CA ALA A 112 -19.99 -27.67 32.54
C ALA A 112 -21.31 -27.86 33.29
N LYS A 113 -21.74 -26.95 34.16
CA LYS A 113 -23.06 -27.02 34.84
C LYS A 113 -24.24 -26.72 33.93
N ARG A 114 -24.05 -26.04 32.80
CA ARG A 114 -25.14 -25.76 31.85
C ARG A 114 -25.80 -27.06 31.37
N ASN A 115 -27.13 -27.09 31.30
CA ASN A 115 -27.89 -28.29 30.93
C ASN A 115 -27.78 -28.65 29.44
N ASP A 116 -27.41 -27.71 28.59
CA ASP A 116 -27.30 -27.83 27.12
C ASP A 116 -25.85 -28.06 26.61
N VAL A 117 -24.94 -28.39 27.53
CA VAL A 117 -23.51 -28.63 27.31
C VAL A 117 -23.17 -30.10 27.50
N ASN A 118 -22.47 -30.69 26.52
CA ASN A 118 -21.91 -32.04 26.60
C ASN A 118 -20.39 -32.02 26.86
N LEU A 119 -19.81 -33.21 27.06
CA LEU A 119 -18.39 -33.37 27.38
C LEU A 119 -17.46 -32.77 26.31
N LYS A 120 -17.80 -32.94 25.03
CA LYS A 120 -17.00 -32.39 23.92
C LYS A 120 -17.01 -30.87 23.93
N ASP A 121 -18.16 -30.26 24.18
CA ASP A 121 -18.31 -28.80 24.26
C ASP A 121 -17.43 -28.25 25.41
N VAL A 122 -17.33 -28.95 26.55
CA VAL A 122 -16.46 -28.60 27.69
C VAL A 122 -14.98 -28.72 27.32
N ALA A 123 -14.60 -29.80 26.64
CA ALA A 123 -13.22 -30.02 26.20
C ALA A 123 -12.78 -28.93 25.20
N GLU A 124 -13.62 -28.56 24.22
CA GLU A 124 -13.32 -27.50 23.26
C GLU A 124 -13.30 -26.10 23.91
N PHE A 125 -14.24 -25.82 24.82
CA PHE A 125 -14.26 -24.57 25.59
C PHE A 125 -13.01 -24.37 26.45
N SER A 126 -12.41 -25.45 26.95
CA SER A 126 -11.16 -25.38 27.72
C SER A 126 -10.03 -24.72 26.92
N LEU A 127 -10.03 -24.86 25.59
CA LEU A 127 -9.05 -24.24 24.70
C LEU A 127 -9.22 -22.72 24.54
N LEU A 128 -10.32 -22.12 24.99
CA LEU A 128 -10.57 -20.68 24.88
C LEU A 128 -9.77 -19.88 25.92
N PRO A 129 -9.49 -18.58 25.67
CA PRO A 129 -8.82 -17.72 26.65
C PRO A 129 -9.55 -17.68 28.02
N PRO A 130 -8.87 -17.25 29.10
CA PRO A 130 -9.52 -16.95 30.37
C PRO A 130 -10.62 -15.87 30.22
N ASN A 131 -11.54 -15.80 31.18
CA ASN A 131 -12.69 -14.88 31.26
C ASN A 131 -13.71 -15.04 30.13
N THR A 132 -13.83 -16.24 29.56
CA THR A 132 -14.79 -16.52 28.47
C THR A 132 -16.15 -16.99 29.01
N TYR A 133 -16.18 -17.55 30.24
CA TYR A 133 -17.40 -18.14 30.80
C TYR A 133 -18.57 -17.17 30.93
N GLY A 134 -18.34 -15.96 31.47
CA GLY A 134 -19.43 -15.00 31.71
C GLY A 134 -20.20 -14.65 30.44
N PHE A 135 -19.50 -14.54 29.31
CA PHE A 135 -20.12 -14.36 28.00
C PHE A 135 -20.96 -15.57 27.59
N VAL A 136 -20.35 -16.76 27.54
CA VAL A 136 -20.99 -17.98 27.03
C VAL A 136 -22.16 -18.42 27.92
N HIS A 137 -22.03 -18.24 29.24
CA HIS A 137 -23.09 -18.55 30.20
C HIS A 137 -24.35 -17.72 29.95
N ASN A 138 -24.20 -16.47 29.54
CA ASN A 138 -25.32 -15.56 29.31
C ASN A 138 -25.93 -15.70 27.91
N LEU A 139 -25.38 -16.56 27.04
CA LEU A 139 -25.95 -16.78 25.71
C LEU A 139 -27.28 -17.56 25.80
N PRO A 140 -28.36 -17.06 25.17
CA PRO A 140 -29.59 -17.82 24.94
C PRO A 140 -29.28 -19.12 24.20
N LYS A 141 -30.14 -20.14 24.37
CA LYS A 141 -29.94 -21.49 23.81
C LYS A 141 -29.62 -21.49 22.31
N ASP A 142 -30.32 -20.67 21.52
CA ASP A 142 -30.12 -20.60 20.07
C ASP A 142 -28.80 -19.92 19.68
N ARG A 143 -28.42 -18.87 20.40
CA ARG A 143 -27.14 -18.18 20.24
C ARG A 143 -25.96 -19.05 20.70
N PHE A 144 -26.15 -19.83 21.75
CA PHE A 144 -25.19 -20.83 22.20
C PHE A 144 -25.00 -21.95 21.17
N LYS A 145 -26.06 -22.35 20.46
CA LYS A 145 -25.95 -23.31 19.35
C LYS A 145 -25.04 -22.79 18.23
N ILE A 146 -25.17 -21.51 17.86
CA ILE A 146 -24.30 -20.84 16.88
C ILE A 146 -22.85 -20.84 17.38
N PHE A 147 -22.62 -20.45 18.63
CA PHE A 147 -21.29 -20.47 19.24
C PHE A 147 -20.61 -21.84 19.16
N LYS A 148 -21.34 -22.91 19.51
CA LYS A 148 -20.82 -24.28 19.41
C LYS A 148 -20.44 -24.66 17.99
N GLU A 149 -21.24 -24.26 17.01
CA GLU A 149 -21.01 -24.59 15.61
C GLU A 149 -19.71 -24.00 15.07
N PHE A 150 -19.43 -22.72 15.39
CA PHE A 150 -18.25 -22.01 14.88
C PHE A 150 -16.97 -22.25 15.69
N MET A 151 -17.09 -22.72 16.94
CA MET A 151 -15.95 -23.09 17.77
C MET A 151 -15.37 -24.48 17.42
N ARG A 152 -16.21 -25.40 16.96
CA ARG A 152 -15.88 -26.83 16.84
C ARG A 152 -14.72 -27.10 15.87
N TYR A 153 -13.79 -27.94 16.33
CA TYR A 153 -12.72 -28.46 15.47
C TYR A 153 -13.20 -29.69 14.69
N THR A 154 -12.94 -29.70 13.40
CA THR A 154 -13.14 -30.86 12.51
C THR A 154 -11.89 -31.74 12.50
N GLN A 155 -12.03 -33.01 12.09
CA GLN A 155 -10.89 -33.91 11.89
C GLN A 155 -9.89 -33.35 10.86
N SER A 156 -10.37 -32.63 9.85
CA SER A 156 -9.52 -31.95 8.88
C SER A 156 -8.71 -30.80 9.49
N ASP A 157 -9.28 -30.07 10.46
CA ASP A 157 -8.53 -29.03 11.21
C ASP A 157 -7.36 -29.66 11.96
N GLN A 158 -7.59 -30.81 12.59
CA GLN A 158 -6.56 -31.54 13.32
C GLN A 158 -5.42 -32.01 12.41
N PHE A 159 -5.73 -32.46 11.20
CA PHE A 159 -4.71 -32.83 10.21
C PHE A 159 -3.90 -31.61 9.73
N TYR A 160 -4.58 -30.51 9.41
CA TYR A 160 -3.96 -29.26 8.95
C TYR A 160 -3.01 -28.66 10.01
N ILE A 161 -3.43 -28.63 11.28
CA ILE A 161 -2.60 -28.20 12.42
C ILE A 161 -1.33 -29.04 12.54
N ARG A 162 -1.45 -30.37 12.39
CA ARG A 162 -0.30 -31.29 12.47
C ARG A 162 0.72 -31.04 11.36
N GLN A 163 0.27 -30.73 10.14
CA GLN A 163 1.14 -30.48 9.00
C GLN A 163 1.89 -29.14 9.11
N LEU A 164 1.18 -28.06 9.45
CA LEU A 164 1.78 -26.72 9.49
C LEU A 164 2.56 -26.42 10.77
N LYS A 165 2.35 -27.17 11.85
CA LYS A 165 2.91 -26.89 13.19
C LYS A 165 2.57 -25.49 13.72
N GLU A 166 1.60 -24.81 13.10
CA GLU A 166 1.12 -23.48 13.48
C GLU A 166 0.04 -23.55 14.56
N ILE A 167 0.00 -22.48 15.35
CA ILE A 167 -0.51 -22.50 16.72
C ILE A 167 -2.03 -22.43 16.80
N ASN A 168 -2.75 -21.96 15.80
CA ASN A 168 -4.21 -21.91 15.87
C ASN A 168 -4.83 -21.51 14.52
N PRO A 169 -5.41 -22.43 13.73
CA PRO A 169 -6.27 -22.06 12.62
C PRO A 169 -7.68 -21.80 13.14
N ARG A 170 -7.81 -21.09 14.27
CA ARG A 170 -9.10 -20.65 14.79
C ARG A 170 -9.76 -19.93 13.63
N ARG A 171 -10.79 -20.55 13.08
CA ARG A 171 -11.51 -20.01 11.92
C ARG A 171 -12.12 -18.64 12.24
N PHE A 172 -12.16 -18.25 13.51
CA PHE A 172 -12.49 -16.93 14.03
C PHE A 172 -11.70 -16.64 15.31
N SER A 173 -11.28 -15.39 15.50
CA SER A 173 -10.77 -14.88 16.77
C SER A 173 -11.85 -14.96 17.85
N TYR A 174 -11.48 -14.82 19.13
CA TYR A 174 -12.46 -14.80 20.22
C TYR A 174 -13.48 -13.66 20.04
N GLU A 175 -13.03 -12.48 19.65
CA GLU A 175 -13.89 -11.32 19.36
C GLU A 175 -14.84 -11.57 18.18
N GLN A 176 -14.35 -12.22 17.12
CA GLN A 176 -15.18 -12.61 15.98
C GLN A 176 -16.23 -13.65 16.39
N LEU A 177 -15.87 -14.66 17.19
CA LEU A 177 -16.82 -15.64 17.72
C LEU A 177 -17.88 -14.98 18.61
N LEU A 178 -17.47 -14.00 19.42
CA LEU A 178 -18.39 -13.22 20.25
C LEU A 178 -19.38 -12.45 19.37
N ASN A 179 -18.90 -11.73 18.36
CA ASN A 179 -19.76 -11.03 17.40
C ASN A 179 -20.75 -11.99 16.71
N ILE A 180 -20.24 -13.09 16.12
CA ILE A 180 -21.05 -14.12 15.43
C ILE A 180 -22.14 -14.67 16.35
N SER A 181 -21.79 -14.96 17.60
CA SER A 181 -22.65 -15.68 18.52
C SER A 181 -23.55 -14.77 19.35
N LYS A 182 -23.26 -13.48 19.46
CA LYS A 182 -24.03 -12.54 20.29
C LYS A 182 -24.94 -11.65 19.48
N ASP A 183 -24.37 -10.99 18.47
CA ASP A 183 -25.00 -9.84 17.83
C ASP A 183 -25.25 -10.04 16.33
N MET A 184 -24.59 -11.01 15.68
CA MET A 184 -24.72 -11.23 14.24
C MET A 184 -26.13 -11.74 13.83
N PRO A 185 -26.79 -11.09 12.85
CA PRO A 185 -28.04 -11.55 12.24
C PRO A 185 -27.98 -12.97 11.65
N GLU A 186 -29.12 -13.69 11.66
CA GLU A 186 -29.17 -15.10 11.25
C GLU A 186 -28.85 -15.30 9.75
N ASP A 187 -29.28 -14.40 8.87
CA ASP A 187 -28.95 -14.43 7.44
C ASP A 187 -27.42 -14.40 7.21
N LYS A 188 -26.71 -13.52 7.93
CA LYS A 188 -25.24 -13.44 7.94
C LYS A 188 -24.59 -14.72 8.48
N VAL A 189 -25.17 -15.31 9.53
CA VAL A 189 -24.72 -16.60 10.08
C VAL A 189 -24.88 -17.72 9.04
N GLN A 190 -25.98 -17.75 8.28
CA GLN A 190 -26.19 -18.74 7.21
C GLN A 190 -25.16 -18.63 6.09
N ILE A 191 -24.70 -17.41 5.76
CA ILE A 191 -23.60 -17.21 4.82
C ILE A 191 -22.32 -17.86 5.34
N LEU A 192 -21.96 -17.62 6.61
CA LEU A 192 -20.79 -18.25 7.23
C LEU A 192 -20.87 -19.77 7.16
N ARG A 193 -22.03 -20.37 7.50
CA ARG A 193 -22.24 -21.83 7.44
C ARG A 193 -21.94 -22.40 6.05
N LYS A 194 -22.36 -21.71 4.99
CA LYS A 194 -22.15 -22.15 3.61
C LYS A 194 -20.68 -22.13 3.19
N LEU A 195 -19.92 -21.14 3.66
CA LEU A 195 -18.57 -20.85 3.16
C LEU A 195 -17.45 -21.46 4.01
N ILE A 196 -17.64 -21.57 5.31
CA ILE A 196 -16.58 -21.89 6.28
C ILE A 196 -15.91 -23.25 6.05
N ASN A 197 -16.65 -24.22 5.51
CA ASN A 197 -16.17 -25.59 5.31
C ASN A 197 -15.66 -25.85 3.88
N ILE A 198 -15.60 -24.83 3.01
CA ILE A 198 -15.16 -25.03 1.64
C ILE A 198 -13.65 -25.28 1.63
N LYS A 199 -13.25 -26.42 1.04
CA LYS A 199 -11.86 -26.83 0.88
C LYS A 199 -11.32 -26.37 -0.47
N ARG A 200 -10.07 -25.95 -0.48
CA ARG A 200 -9.36 -25.65 -1.75
C ARG A 200 -9.16 -26.96 -2.51
N PRO A 201 -9.33 -26.97 -3.85
CA PRO A 201 -8.91 -28.09 -4.68
C PRO A 201 -7.43 -28.39 -4.46
N GLU A 202 -7.06 -29.66 -4.31
CA GLU A 202 -5.65 -30.07 -4.18
C GLU A 202 -4.82 -29.59 -5.39
N GLY A 203 -3.60 -29.13 -5.11
CA GLY A 203 -2.66 -28.56 -6.08
C GLY A 203 -1.28 -28.41 -5.46
N PRO A 204 -0.24 -28.02 -6.21
CA PRO A 204 1.17 -28.09 -5.77
C PRO A 204 1.51 -27.16 -4.60
N PHE A 205 0.69 -26.13 -4.37
CA PHE A 205 0.83 -25.17 -3.27
C PHE A 205 -0.36 -25.22 -2.30
N VAL A 206 -1.22 -26.23 -2.41
CA VAL A 206 -2.42 -26.37 -1.58
C VAL A 206 -2.28 -27.62 -0.73
N ILE A 207 -2.24 -27.44 0.59
CA ILE A 207 -2.11 -28.57 1.52
C ILE A 207 -3.43 -29.33 1.53
N LYS A 208 -3.36 -30.67 1.60
CA LYS A 208 -4.55 -31.52 1.73
C LYS A 208 -5.42 -31.05 2.90
N GLY A 209 -6.67 -30.70 2.60
CA GLY A 209 -7.62 -30.22 3.59
C GLY A 209 -7.50 -28.73 3.94
N GLU A 210 -6.73 -27.93 3.20
CA GLU A 210 -6.71 -26.47 3.32
C GLU A 210 -8.07 -25.85 2.99
N TYR A 211 -8.49 -24.85 3.77
CA TYR A 211 -9.73 -24.10 3.53
C TYR A 211 -9.52 -23.00 2.52
N VAL A 212 -10.56 -22.66 1.77
CA VAL A 212 -10.52 -21.50 0.88
C VAL A 212 -10.42 -20.21 1.67
N PHE A 213 -11.25 -20.05 2.69
CA PHE A 213 -11.40 -18.80 3.43
C PHE A 213 -10.77 -18.86 4.82
N HIS A 214 -10.04 -17.81 5.17
CA HIS A 214 -9.70 -17.52 6.56
C HIS A 214 -10.83 -16.73 7.25
N ALA A 215 -10.72 -16.58 8.57
CA ALA A 215 -11.66 -15.83 9.40
C ALA A 215 -12.01 -14.45 8.83
N ASP A 216 -10.96 -13.69 8.53
CA ASP A 216 -11.08 -12.31 8.10
C ASP A 216 -11.72 -12.21 6.71
N ASP A 217 -11.49 -13.19 5.84
CA ASP A 217 -12.13 -13.27 4.53
C ASP A 217 -13.64 -13.49 4.68
N LEU A 218 -14.04 -14.42 5.54
CA LEU A 218 -15.44 -14.70 5.83
C LEU A 218 -16.14 -13.47 6.43
N MET A 219 -15.51 -12.80 7.39
CA MET A 219 -16.05 -11.59 7.99
C MET A 219 -16.18 -10.45 6.97
N LYS A 220 -15.25 -10.32 6.01
CA LYS A 220 -15.37 -9.36 4.92
C LYS A 220 -16.58 -9.69 4.03
N ILE A 221 -16.68 -10.94 3.55
CA ILE A 221 -17.76 -11.37 2.64
C ILE A 221 -19.15 -11.15 3.25
N VAL A 222 -19.33 -11.52 4.52
CA VAL A 222 -20.60 -11.36 5.23
C VAL A 222 -21.02 -9.89 5.38
N ASN A 223 -20.06 -8.98 5.38
CA ASN A 223 -20.30 -7.55 5.49
C ASN A 223 -20.40 -6.82 4.13
N THR A 224 -20.09 -7.48 3.01
CA THR A 224 -20.18 -6.87 1.67
C THR A 224 -21.63 -6.65 1.21
N GLY A 225 -22.59 -7.45 1.67
CA GLY A 225 -24.01 -7.33 1.30
C GLY A 225 -24.30 -7.63 -0.19
N GLY A 226 -25.54 -8.02 -0.52
CA GLY A 226 -26.00 -8.15 -1.92
C GLY A 226 -25.31 -9.22 -2.80
N LEU A 227 -24.51 -10.13 -2.24
CA LEU A 227 -23.77 -11.13 -3.00
C LEU A 227 -24.62 -12.36 -3.36
N ASP A 228 -24.47 -12.88 -4.58
CA ASP A 228 -24.92 -14.24 -4.93
C ASP A 228 -24.02 -15.29 -4.24
N ILE A 229 -24.41 -15.69 -3.03
CA ILE A 229 -23.67 -16.64 -2.21
C ILE A 229 -23.61 -18.03 -2.85
N ASN A 230 -24.61 -18.42 -3.66
CA ASN A 230 -24.59 -19.73 -4.32
C ASN A 230 -23.56 -19.74 -5.46
N GLY A 231 -23.51 -18.66 -6.26
CA GLY A 231 -22.46 -18.45 -7.27
C GLY A 231 -21.06 -18.36 -6.64
N LEU A 232 -20.90 -17.60 -5.56
CA LEU A 232 -19.63 -17.48 -4.84
C LEU A 232 -19.18 -18.84 -4.27
N THR A 233 -20.10 -19.62 -3.71
CA THR A 233 -19.82 -20.99 -3.23
C THR A 233 -19.30 -21.88 -4.35
N ARG A 234 -19.89 -21.79 -5.56
CA ARG A 234 -19.43 -22.53 -6.73
C ARG A 234 -18.03 -22.09 -7.15
N LEU A 235 -17.80 -20.78 -7.27
CA LEU A 235 -16.48 -20.21 -7.57
C LEU A 235 -15.41 -20.71 -6.60
N ALA A 236 -15.67 -20.65 -5.29
CA ALA A 236 -14.75 -21.08 -4.25
C ALA A 236 -14.35 -22.56 -4.38
N ARG A 237 -15.29 -23.41 -4.81
CA ARG A 237 -15.07 -24.85 -4.96
C ARG A 237 -14.28 -25.22 -6.20
N THR A 238 -14.40 -24.48 -7.30
CA THR A 238 -13.87 -24.94 -8.60
C THR A 238 -12.64 -24.17 -9.07
N SER A 239 -12.62 -22.86 -8.85
CA SER A 239 -11.63 -21.94 -9.44
C SER A 239 -10.18 -22.16 -8.99
N GLY A 240 -9.97 -22.68 -7.77
CA GLY A 240 -8.64 -22.74 -7.14
C GLY A 240 -8.15 -21.41 -6.54
N LEU A 241 -8.97 -20.35 -6.60
CA LEU A 241 -8.69 -19.07 -5.95
C LEU A 241 -8.58 -19.24 -4.42
N ASN A 242 -7.75 -18.41 -3.80
CA ASN A 242 -7.71 -18.27 -2.34
C ASN A 242 -8.81 -17.31 -1.85
N GLY A 243 -9.09 -17.34 -0.54
CA GLY A 243 -10.10 -16.51 0.10
C GLY A 243 -9.92 -15.02 -0.17
N TYR A 244 -8.67 -14.53 -0.09
CA TYR A 244 -8.34 -13.14 -0.43
C TYR A 244 -8.79 -12.75 -1.84
N SER A 245 -8.48 -13.57 -2.86
CA SER A 245 -8.85 -13.29 -4.25
C SER A 245 -10.36 -13.29 -4.44
N ILE A 246 -11.08 -14.19 -3.75
CA ILE A 246 -12.54 -14.21 -3.78
C ILE A 246 -13.11 -12.96 -3.09
N CYS A 247 -12.52 -12.50 -1.98
CA CYS A 247 -12.90 -11.25 -1.35
C CYS A 247 -12.67 -10.05 -2.28
N GLU A 248 -11.55 -9.98 -2.97
CA GLU A 248 -11.29 -8.92 -3.95
C GLU A 248 -12.28 -8.95 -5.10
N MET A 249 -12.60 -10.13 -5.62
CA MET A 249 -13.61 -10.30 -6.66
C MET A 249 -15.02 -9.94 -6.16
N SER A 250 -15.33 -10.20 -4.89
CA SER A 250 -16.62 -9.85 -4.29
C SER A 250 -16.82 -8.36 -4.10
N LYS A 251 -15.77 -7.54 -4.21
CA LYS A 251 -15.85 -6.08 -4.19
C LYS A 251 -16.12 -5.49 -5.58
N VAL A 252 -16.13 -6.31 -6.63
CA VAL A 252 -16.44 -5.90 -8.00
C VAL A 252 -17.95 -5.71 -8.11
N LYS A 253 -18.35 -4.52 -8.56
CA LYS A 253 -19.76 -4.14 -8.65
C LYS A 253 -20.50 -5.06 -9.63
N ASP A 254 -21.63 -5.64 -9.17
CA ASP A 254 -22.54 -6.48 -9.97
C ASP A 254 -21.85 -7.71 -10.62
N ILE A 255 -20.87 -8.30 -9.94
CA ILE A 255 -20.09 -9.45 -10.44
C ILE A 255 -20.95 -10.72 -10.63
N ASP A 256 -20.86 -11.33 -11.82
CA ASP A 256 -21.46 -12.63 -12.11
C ASP A 256 -20.53 -13.78 -11.66
N PHE A 257 -20.68 -14.22 -10.40
CA PHE A 257 -19.90 -15.33 -9.85
C PHE A 257 -20.08 -16.66 -10.59
N ASN A 258 -21.26 -16.91 -11.17
CA ASN A 258 -21.53 -18.15 -11.89
C ASN A 258 -20.75 -18.20 -13.20
N ARG A 259 -20.75 -17.09 -13.95
CA ARG A 259 -19.94 -16.98 -15.17
C ARG A 259 -18.45 -16.95 -14.84
N ALA A 260 -18.07 -16.29 -13.75
CA ALA A 260 -16.67 -16.25 -13.32
C ALA A 260 -16.10 -17.63 -13.01
N SER A 261 -16.86 -18.45 -12.27
CA SER A 261 -16.52 -19.86 -12.01
C SER A 261 -16.27 -20.62 -13.32
N LYS A 262 -17.18 -20.51 -14.30
CA LYS A 262 -17.04 -21.19 -15.60
C LYS A 262 -15.82 -20.72 -16.38
N VAL A 263 -15.57 -19.41 -16.43
CA VAL A 263 -14.46 -18.83 -17.21
C VAL A 263 -13.12 -19.21 -16.57
N ILE A 264 -12.97 -19.08 -15.25
CA ILE A 264 -11.74 -19.43 -14.55
C ILE A 264 -11.48 -20.94 -14.62
N ASP A 265 -12.52 -21.78 -14.50
CA ASP A 265 -12.37 -23.23 -14.69
C ASP A 265 -11.94 -23.59 -16.10
N LYS A 266 -12.42 -22.88 -17.13
CA LYS A 266 -11.99 -23.07 -18.51
C LYS A 266 -10.52 -22.69 -18.70
N ILE A 267 -10.08 -21.56 -18.13
CA ILE A 267 -8.68 -21.15 -18.12
C ILE A 267 -7.83 -22.22 -17.43
N LYS A 268 -8.23 -22.65 -16.23
CA LYS A 268 -7.55 -23.70 -15.46
C LYS A 268 -7.35 -24.98 -16.27
N LYS A 269 -8.39 -25.47 -16.94
CA LYS A 269 -8.35 -26.68 -17.78
C LYS A 269 -7.47 -26.53 -19.03
N SER A 270 -7.19 -25.31 -19.47
CA SER A 270 -6.34 -25.07 -20.64
C SER A 270 -4.84 -25.23 -20.34
N HIS A 271 -4.43 -25.22 -19.06
CA HIS A 271 -3.04 -25.41 -18.69
C HIS A 271 -2.65 -26.89 -18.66
N LYS A 272 -1.45 -27.17 -19.20
CA LYS A 272 -0.76 -28.45 -19.01
C LYS A 272 0.07 -28.34 -17.73
N GLY A 273 -0.45 -28.83 -16.61
CA GLY A 273 0.21 -28.78 -15.30
C GLY A 273 -0.41 -27.74 -14.37
N ASP A 274 0.27 -27.47 -13.26
CA ASP A 274 -0.32 -26.72 -12.17
C ASP A 274 -0.37 -25.21 -12.45
N VAL A 275 -1.52 -24.61 -12.18
CA VAL A 275 -1.78 -23.17 -12.32
C VAL A 275 -2.23 -22.56 -11.00
N VAL A 276 -1.80 -21.33 -10.76
CA VAL A 276 -2.20 -20.52 -9.61
C VAL A 276 -2.82 -19.22 -10.11
N PHE A 277 -3.92 -18.84 -9.47
CA PHE A 277 -4.65 -17.62 -9.77
C PHE A 277 -4.65 -16.66 -8.58
N SER A 278 -4.57 -15.37 -8.88
CA SER A 278 -4.81 -14.28 -7.93
C SER A 278 -5.73 -13.25 -8.56
N VAL A 279 -6.59 -12.61 -7.76
CA VAL A 279 -7.50 -11.56 -8.25
C VAL A 279 -7.14 -10.22 -7.63
N GLU A 280 -7.10 -9.20 -8.47
CA GLU A 280 -6.99 -7.81 -8.05
C GLU A 280 -8.19 -7.03 -8.60
N LYS A 281 -9.05 -6.49 -7.72
CA LYS A 281 -10.02 -5.47 -8.11
C LYS A 281 -9.32 -4.27 -8.76
N ASP A 282 -9.88 -3.77 -9.86
CA ASP A 282 -9.43 -2.54 -10.52
C ASP A 282 -9.67 -1.33 -9.59
N LEU A 283 -8.64 -0.49 -9.44
CA LEU A 283 -8.66 0.65 -8.52
C LEU A 283 -9.48 1.84 -9.01
N TYR A 284 -9.80 1.87 -10.31
CA TYR A 284 -10.39 3.01 -10.99
C TYR A 284 -11.78 2.68 -11.55
N GLU A 285 -11.99 1.44 -11.98
CA GLU A 285 -13.23 1.00 -12.61
C GLU A 285 -13.91 -0.07 -11.73
N PRO A 286 -14.95 0.29 -10.95
CA PRO A 286 -15.49 -0.57 -9.88
C PRO A 286 -16.10 -1.88 -10.36
N ASP A 287 -16.45 -1.97 -11.63
CA ASP A 287 -17.00 -3.15 -12.32
C ASP A 287 -15.92 -3.98 -13.02
N LYS A 288 -14.63 -3.67 -12.85
CA LYS A 288 -13.51 -4.41 -13.46
C LYS A 288 -12.60 -5.05 -12.42
N PHE A 289 -11.90 -6.10 -12.87
CA PHE A 289 -10.84 -6.73 -12.10
C PHE A 289 -9.81 -7.40 -13.02
N ARG A 290 -8.66 -7.72 -12.44
CA ARG A 290 -7.59 -8.46 -13.09
C ARG A 290 -7.43 -9.83 -12.47
N LEU A 291 -7.35 -10.84 -13.32
CA LEU A 291 -6.95 -12.20 -12.97
C LEU A 291 -5.48 -12.39 -13.33
N LEU A 292 -4.64 -12.56 -12.32
CA LEU A 292 -3.23 -12.91 -12.46
C LEU A 292 -3.15 -14.44 -12.52
N GLU A 293 -2.45 -14.93 -13.53
CA GLU A 293 -2.33 -16.34 -13.88
C GLU A 293 -0.85 -16.71 -13.99
N TRP A 294 -0.41 -17.64 -13.16
CA TRP A 294 0.93 -18.21 -13.20
C TRP A 294 0.84 -19.72 -13.32
N SER A 295 1.65 -20.34 -14.18
CA SER A 295 1.69 -21.80 -14.29
C SER A 295 3.10 -22.34 -14.15
N LYS A 296 3.24 -23.49 -13.51
CA LYS A 296 4.53 -24.17 -13.33
C LYS A 296 5.16 -24.61 -14.67
N ALA A 297 4.34 -24.89 -15.67
CA ALA A 297 4.82 -25.26 -17.02
C ALA A 297 5.44 -24.07 -17.77
N ASN A 298 5.14 -22.84 -17.34
CA ASN A 298 5.71 -21.62 -17.88
C ASN A 298 6.03 -20.65 -16.74
N ASP A 299 7.03 -21.03 -15.93
CA ASP A 299 7.41 -20.32 -14.70
C ASP A 299 8.10 -18.97 -14.94
N LYS A 300 8.33 -18.62 -16.22
CA LYS A 300 9.02 -17.39 -16.65
C LYS A 300 8.10 -16.19 -16.83
N GLU A 301 6.80 -16.41 -16.89
CA GLU A 301 5.81 -15.35 -17.09
C GLU A 301 4.59 -15.46 -16.19
N VAL A 302 3.95 -14.32 -15.95
CA VAL A 302 2.63 -14.19 -15.33
C VAL A 302 1.72 -13.49 -16.33
N LEU A 303 0.60 -14.10 -16.68
CA LEU A 303 -0.42 -13.45 -17.50
C LEU A 303 -1.36 -12.64 -16.61
N ILE A 304 -1.76 -11.46 -17.07
CA ILE A 304 -2.73 -10.61 -16.40
C ILE A 304 -3.90 -10.41 -17.34
N LYS A 305 -5.04 -10.99 -17.01
CA LYS A 305 -6.26 -10.90 -17.81
C LYS A 305 -7.23 -9.92 -17.15
N THR A 306 -7.58 -8.84 -17.83
CA THR A 306 -8.55 -7.85 -17.32
C THR A 306 -9.95 -8.22 -17.78
N PHE A 307 -10.89 -8.29 -16.85
CA PHE A 307 -12.29 -8.64 -17.09
C PHE A 307 -13.23 -7.54 -16.57
N ASP A 308 -14.38 -7.40 -17.21
CA ASP A 308 -15.54 -6.72 -16.61
C ASP A 308 -16.32 -7.64 -15.66
N ASN A 309 -17.33 -7.09 -14.98
CA ASN A 309 -18.20 -7.80 -14.06
C ASN A 309 -19.05 -8.91 -14.70
N LYS A 310 -19.12 -8.93 -16.03
CA LYS A 310 -19.75 -9.98 -16.84
C LYS A 310 -18.74 -10.97 -17.40
N MET A 311 -17.47 -10.94 -16.97
CA MET A 311 -16.40 -11.83 -17.44
C MET A 311 -16.13 -11.73 -18.94
N ASN A 312 -16.35 -10.57 -19.56
CA ASN A 312 -15.82 -10.30 -20.90
C ASN A 312 -14.34 -9.93 -20.75
N LEU A 313 -13.48 -10.60 -21.52
CA LEU A 313 -12.05 -10.32 -21.53
C LEU A 313 -11.80 -9.00 -22.26
N LEU A 314 -11.23 -8.02 -21.55
CA LEU A 314 -10.95 -6.68 -22.07
C LEU A 314 -9.50 -6.56 -22.56
N SER A 315 -8.56 -7.13 -21.82
CA SER A 315 -7.14 -7.12 -22.20
C SER A 315 -6.39 -8.32 -21.62
N THR A 316 -5.23 -8.62 -22.21
CA THR A 316 -4.25 -9.54 -21.63
C THR A 316 -2.89 -8.90 -21.69
N ASP A 317 -2.30 -8.65 -20.53
CA ASP A 317 -0.92 -8.23 -20.38
C ASP A 317 -0.09 -9.42 -19.88
N LYS A 318 1.23 -9.32 -19.96
CA LYS A 318 2.15 -10.31 -19.40
C LYS A 318 3.27 -9.65 -18.62
N ILE A 319 3.72 -10.31 -17.57
CA ILE A 319 4.89 -9.93 -16.79
C ILE A 319 5.96 -10.98 -16.99
N VAL A 320 7.16 -10.53 -17.34
CA VAL A 320 8.33 -11.39 -17.52
C VAL A 320 9.51 -10.85 -16.73
N THR A 321 10.41 -11.74 -16.31
CA THR A 321 11.69 -11.34 -15.72
C THR A 321 12.62 -10.78 -16.80
N VAL A 322 13.42 -9.77 -16.45
CA VAL A 322 14.43 -9.23 -17.37
C VAL A 322 15.70 -10.07 -17.28
N ALA A 323 16.11 -10.69 -18.38
CA ALA A 323 17.29 -11.55 -18.44
C ALA A 323 18.55 -10.80 -17.96
N GLY A 324 19.29 -11.40 -17.03
CA GLY A 324 20.51 -10.80 -16.45
C GLY A 324 20.28 -9.72 -15.39
N GLN A 325 19.04 -9.25 -15.17
CA GLN A 325 18.71 -8.20 -14.21
C GLN A 325 17.83 -8.75 -13.07
N LYS A 326 18.45 -9.22 -11.98
CA LYS A 326 17.78 -9.96 -10.89
C LYS A 326 16.62 -9.22 -10.20
N ASN A 327 16.53 -7.89 -10.35
CA ASN A 327 15.51 -7.08 -9.69
C ASN A 327 14.54 -6.40 -10.67
N GLN A 328 14.63 -6.61 -11.99
CA GLN A 328 13.73 -5.93 -12.93
C GLN A 328 12.67 -6.87 -13.49
N ALA A 329 11.46 -6.33 -13.64
CA ALA A 329 10.35 -6.99 -14.31
C ALA A 329 9.89 -6.13 -15.49
N LYS A 330 9.41 -6.81 -16.52
CA LYS A 330 8.88 -6.17 -17.73
C LYS A 330 7.41 -6.51 -17.86
N ILE A 331 6.57 -5.49 -17.95
CA ILE A 331 5.13 -5.59 -18.17
C ILE A 331 4.88 -5.29 -19.64
N ILE A 332 4.24 -6.20 -20.36
CA ILE A 332 4.00 -6.10 -21.80
C ILE A 332 2.50 -6.19 -22.02
N GLY A 333 1.90 -5.10 -22.48
CA GLY A 333 0.53 -5.07 -22.98
C GLY A 333 0.48 -5.09 -24.49
N LYS A 334 -0.72 -4.87 -25.05
CA LYS A 334 -0.94 -4.85 -26.51
C LYS A 334 -0.09 -3.78 -27.22
N ASP A 335 -0.11 -2.57 -26.70
CA ASP A 335 0.49 -1.39 -27.32
C ASP A 335 1.52 -0.70 -26.40
N PHE A 336 1.99 -1.39 -25.36
CA PHE A 336 3.01 -0.85 -24.47
C PHE A 336 3.92 -1.93 -23.87
N GLU A 337 5.11 -1.52 -23.48
CA GLU A 337 6.06 -2.27 -22.67
C GLU A 337 6.63 -1.34 -21.59
N VAL A 338 6.65 -1.78 -20.33
CA VAL A 338 7.19 -1.03 -19.20
C VAL A 338 8.20 -1.91 -18.47
N VAL A 339 9.41 -1.40 -18.24
CA VAL A 339 10.39 -2.02 -17.34
C VAL A 339 10.33 -1.32 -15.99
N VAL A 340 10.13 -2.12 -14.93
CA VAL A 340 10.03 -1.63 -13.55
C VAL A 340 11.12 -2.24 -12.67
N GLU A 341 11.57 -1.46 -11.69
CA GLU A 341 12.50 -1.88 -10.65
C GLU A 341 11.91 -1.59 -9.25
N PRO A 342 11.73 -2.59 -8.38
CA PRO A 342 11.20 -2.42 -7.04
C PRO A 342 12.28 -1.90 -6.08
N HIS A 343 12.04 -0.74 -5.48
CA HIS A 343 12.84 -0.17 -4.41
C HIS A 343 12.40 -0.68 -3.04
N CYS A 344 13.30 -1.37 -2.36
CA CYS A 344 13.08 -1.85 -1.00
C CYS A 344 13.36 -0.71 0.00
N VAL A 345 12.41 0.20 0.22
CA VAL A 345 12.51 1.13 1.35
C VAL A 345 11.35 0.87 2.32
N PRO A 346 11.63 0.57 3.61
CA PRO A 346 10.59 0.43 4.61
C PRO A 346 10.01 1.80 4.98
N ARG A 347 8.72 2.06 4.68
CA ARG A 347 7.94 3.10 5.37
C ARG A 347 7.53 2.58 6.75
N LYS A 348 7.78 3.37 7.82
CA LYS A 348 7.49 2.97 9.20
C LYS A 348 6.00 2.96 9.54
N ASP A 349 5.21 3.67 8.75
CA ASP A 349 3.79 4.00 8.95
C ASP A 349 2.84 2.95 8.34
N PHE A 350 3.36 1.96 7.60
CA PHE A 350 2.61 0.83 7.04
C PHE A 350 3.05 -0.50 7.66
N ALA A 351 2.71 -0.71 8.93
CA ALA A 351 3.24 -1.78 9.77
C ALA A 351 2.72 -3.23 9.54
N PRO A 352 1.94 -3.57 8.49
CA PRO A 352 1.89 -4.98 8.07
C PRO A 352 2.30 -5.24 6.62
N LEU A 353 2.49 -4.23 5.79
CA LEU A 353 2.91 -4.38 4.39
C LEU A 353 4.04 -3.41 4.12
N LYS A 354 5.29 -3.90 4.09
CA LYS A 354 6.45 -3.16 3.57
C LYS A 354 6.18 -2.84 2.10
N GLN A 355 5.47 -1.75 1.82
CA GLN A 355 5.19 -1.32 0.46
C GLN A 355 6.51 -0.87 -0.18
N LYS A 356 6.93 -1.59 -1.21
CA LYS A 356 8.06 -1.19 -2.05
C LYS A 356 7.55 -0.23 -3.11
N LEU A 357 8.15 0.95 -3.22
CA LEU A 357 7.93 1.83 -4.37
C LEU A 357 8.56 1.16 -5.59
N CYS A 358 7.88 1.15 -6.74
CA CYS A 358 8.49 0.70 -8.00
C CYS A 358 8.86 1.92 -8.82
N GLU A 359 10.09 1.96 -9.29
CA GLU A 359 10.55 2.93 -10.27
C GLU A 359 10.30 2.40 -11.68
N THR A 360 9.83 3.27 -12.58
CA THR A 360 9.79 2.99 -14.02
C THR A 360 11.16 3.27 -14.61
N VAL A 361 11.84 2.22 -15.05
CA VAL A 361 13.15 2.31 -15.69
C VAL A 361 13.00 2.79 -17.12
N SER A 362 12.09 2.17 -17.88
CA SER A 362 11.79 2.56 -19.26
C SER A 362 10.37 2.20 -19.65
N GLU A 363 9.85 2.88 -20.66
CA GLU A 363 8.58 2.57 -21.30
C GLU A 363 8.70 2.69 -22.82
N THR A 364 8.05 1.80 -23.54
CA THR A 364 7.78 1.91 -24.98
C THR A 364 6.27 1.88 -25.20
N ARG A 365 5.72 2.82 -25.96
CA ARG A 365 4.28 2.91 -26.24
C ARG A 365 4.03 3.09 -27.73
N SER A 366 3.19 2.24 -28.31
CA SER A 366 2.66 2.40 -29.67
C SER A 366 1.37 3.22 -29.62
N ILE A 367 1.30 4.28 -30.42
CA ILE A 367 0.12 5.13 -30.54
C ILE A 367 -0.47 4.93 -31.93
N ARG A 368 -1.76 4.62 -31.98
CA ARG A 368 -2.47 4.26 -33.21
C ARG A 368 -3.68 5.15 -33.43
N ASP A 369 -4.10 5.26 -34.68
CA ASP A 369 -5.37 5.92 -35.02
C ASP A 369 -6.58 5.00 -34.74
N ALA A 370 -7.79 5.51 -35.00
CA ALA A 370 -9.03 4.75 -34.82
C ALA A 370 -9.15 3.53 -35.75
N GLN A 371 -8.40 3.50 -36.85
CA GLN A 371 -8.34 2.41 -37.82
C GLN A 371 -7.26 1.36 -37.47
N GLY A 372 -6.44 1.63 -36.44
CA GLY A 372 -5.38 0.74 -35.96
C GLY A 372 -4.01 0.97 -36.59
N ASN A 373 -3.87 1.96 -37.48
CA ASN A 373 -2.58 2.29 -38.10
C ASN A 373 -1.66 2.93 -37.07
N LEU A 374 -0.36 2.60 -37.13
CA LEU A 374 0.65 3.18 -36.24
C LEU A 374 0.88 4.65 -36.60
N LEU A 375 0.63 5.56 -35.66
CA LEU A 375 0.94 6.98 -35.79
C LEU A 375 2.37 7.28 -35.35
N ARG A 376 2.79 6.69 -34.23
CA ARG A 376 4.16 6.80 -33.71
C ARG A 376 4.41 5.78 -32.60
N THR A 377 5.68 5.50 -32.34
CA THR A 377 6.14 4.79 -31.15
C THR A 377 6.90 5.75 -30.25
N GLU A 378 6.49 5.85 -29.00
CA GLU A 378 7.12 6.67 -27.99
C GLU A 378 8.05 5.82 -27.10
N TYR A 379 9.24 6.34 -26.79
CA TYR A 379 10.26 5.70 -25.95
C TYR A 379 10.64 6.62 -24.80
N LEU A 380 10.40 6.18 -23.57
CA LEU A 380 10.88 6.78 -22.34
C LEU A 380 12.04 5.94 -21.81
N THR A 381 13.21 6.55 -21.63
CA THR A 381 14.45 5.87 -21.24
C THR A 381 15.22 6.70 -20.21
N PRO A 382 16.02 6.10 -19.31
CA PRO A 382 16.83 6.87 -18.37
C PRO A 382 17.78 7.81 -19.11
N SER A 383 17.99 9.01 -18.57
CA SER A 383 19.05 9.90 -19.02
C SER A 383 20.36 9.64 -18.25
N GLU A 384 21.44 10.32 -18.66
CA GLU A 384 22.70 10.34 -17.90
C GLU A 384 22.60 11.07 -16.55
N VAL A 385 21.51 11.82 -16.34
CA VAL A 385 21.21 12.54 -15.10
C VAL A 385 20.24 11.71 -14.30
N SER A 386 20.69 11.26 -13.12
CA SER A 386 19.89 10.44 -12.23
C SER A 386 18.54 11.09 -11.92
N GLY A 387 17.45 10.35 -12.15
CA GLY A 387 16.08 10.76 -11.88
C GLY A 387 15.37 11.49 -13.03
N LEU A 388 16.07 11.75 -14.13
CA LEU A 388 15.48 12.31 -15.35
C LEU A 388 15.45 11.29 -16.48
N HIS A 389 14.40 11.34 -17.28
CA HIS A 389 14.23 10.50 -18.45
C HIS A 389 14.35 11.30 -19.74
N ASN A 390 14.87 10.65 -20.78
CA ASN A 390 14.69 11.10 -22.15
C ASN A 390 13.41 10.47 -22.70
N TRP A 391 12.61 11.26 -23.41
CA TRP A 391 11.38 10.80 -24.06
C TRP A 391 11.41 11.24 -25.52
N LYS A 392 11.22 10.31 -26.46
CA LYS A 392 11.12 10.61 -27.89
C LYS A 392 9.96 9.88 -28.56
N ALA A 393 9.41 10.47 -29.61
CA ALA A 393 8.52 9.83 -30.57
C ALA A 393 9.29 9.43 -31.82
N VAL A 394 9.00 8.26 -32.38
CA VAL A 394 9.50 7.78 -33.67
C VAL A 394 8.30 7.50 -34.57
N PHE A 395 8.27 8.11 -35.74
CA PHE A 395 7.19 8.01 -36.72
C PHE A 395 7.45 6.86 -37.72
N PRO A 396 6.43 6.39 -38.47
CA PRO A 396 6.57 5.29 -39.42
C PRO A 396 7.63 5.51 -40.52
N ASP A 397 7.91 6.76 -40.87
CA ASP A 397 8.95 7.17 -41.83
C ASP A 397 10.37 7.12 -41.24
N GLY A 398 10.52 6.78 -39.96
CA GLY A 398 11.79 6.77 -39.23
C GLY A 398 12.16 8.11 -38.58
N THR A 399 11.37 9.17 -38.81
CA THR A 399 11.60 10.48 -38.21
C THR A 399 11.48 10.37 -36.69
N ALA A 400 12.46 10.93 -35.95
CA ALA A 400 12.45 10.96 -34.50
C ALA A 400 12.29 12.40 -33.97
N LYS A 401 11.30 12.63 -33.11
CA LYS A 401 11.05 13.91 -32.44
C LYS A 401 11.27 13.77 -30.93
N PRO A 402 12.16 14.56 -30.30
CA PRO A 402 12.27 14.59 -28.85
C PRO A 402 11.02 15.21 -28.21
N ILE A 403 10.52 14.57 -27.16
CA ILE A 403 9.44 15.04 -26.28
C ILE A 403 10.06 15.60 -24.99
N ILE A 404 11.02 14.87 -24.40
CA ILE A 404 11.88 15.31 -23.30
C ILE A 404 13.34 15.03 -23.72
N ASP A 405 14.17 16.06 -23.71
CA ASP A 405 15.60 15.99 -24.06
C ASP A 405 16.44 16.51 -22.89
N VAL A 406 17.18 15.60 -22.25
CA VAL A 406 18.08 15.86 -21.13
C VAL A 406 19.52 15.76 -21.61
N LYS A 407 20.28 16.84 -21.39
CA LYS A 407 21.69 16.92 -21.80
C LYS A 407 22.55 17.49 -20.68
N LYS A 408 23.64 16.81 -20.33
CA LYS A 408 24.70 17.32 -19.47
C LYS A 408 25.98 17.50 -20.28
N GLY A 409 26.30 18.74 -20.61
CA GLY A 409 27.53 19.05 -21.35
C GLY A 409 28.78 18.71 -20.56
N LYS A 410 29.91 18.49 -21.25
CA LYS A 410 31.23 18.29 -20.61
C LYS A 410 31.64 19.45 -19.69
N ASN A 411 31.12 20.65 -19.97
CA ASN A 411 31.28 21.85 -19.14
C ASN A 411 30.36 21.87 -17.91
N GLY A 412 29.66 20.77 -17.59
CA GLY A 412 28.77 20.64 -16.44
C GLY A 412 27.41 21.32 -16.60
N ILE A 413 27.12 21.94 -17.75
CA ILE A 413 25.82 22.59 -18.00
C ILE A 413 24.74 21.53 -18.22
N LEU A 414 23.72 21.54 -17.36
CA LEU A 414 22.51 20.73 -17.52
C LEU A 414 21.47 21.51 -18.32
N THR A 415 20.89 20.91 -19.36
CA THR A 415 19.72 21.42 -20.07
C THR A 415 18.64 20.35 -20.11
N VAL A 416 17.40 20.74 -19.77
CA VAL A 416 16.21 19.90 -19.91
C VAL A 416 15.20 20.65 -20.77
N THR A 417 14.88 20.10 -21.94
CA THR A 417 13.89 20.68 -22.85
C THR A 417 12.69 19.74 -22.93
N LYS A 418 11.48 20.27 -22.80
CA LYS A 418 10.23 19.52 -22.89
C LYS A 418 9.31 20.16 -23.95
N ASP A 419 8.74 19.35 -24.83
CA ASP A 419 7.69 19.69 -25.80
C ASP A 419 6.57 18.66 -25.64
N LEU A 420 5.71 18.90 -24.64
CA LEU A 420 4.70 17.96 -24.19
C LEU A 420 3.35 18.31 -24.82
N GLU A 421 2.69 17.32 -25.41
CA GLU A 421 1.34 17.43 -25.95
C GLU A 421 0.39 16.52 -25.18
N ALA A 422 -0.71 17.11 -24.70
CA ALA A 422 -1.77 16.44 -23.95
C ALA A 422 -2.83 15.82 -24.88
N LEU A 423 -3.78 15.08 -24.28
CA LEU A 423 -4.84 14.38 -25.01
C LEU A 423 -5.82 15.32 -25.72
N ASP A 424 -5.94 16.56 -25.24
CA ASP A 424 -6.83 17.58 -25.80
C ASP A 424 -6.12 18.57 -26.73
N GLY A 425 -4.86 18.29 -27.10
CA GLY A 425 -4.03 19.15 -27.95
C GLY A 425 -3.41 20.35 -27.23
N THR A 426 -3.55 20.48 -25.92
CA THR A 426 -2.82 21.50 -25.15
C THR A 426 -1.33 21.14 -25.13
N VAL A 427 -0.48 22.14 -25.41
CA VAL A 427 0.98 21.99 -25.53
C VAL A 427 1.69 22.75 -24.42
N THR A 428 2.57 22.05 -23.72
CA THR A 428 3.48 22.60 -22.72
C THR A 428 4.91 22.54 -23.24
N LYS A 429 5.52 23.72 -23.46
CA LYS A 429 6.94 23.84 -23.80
C LYS A 429 7.70 24.38 -22.61
N SER A 430 8.74 23.67 -22.17
CA SER A 430 9.63 24.17 -21.12
C SER A 430 11.10 23.99 -21.47
N LYS A 431 11.93 24.91 -20.97
CA LYS A 431 13.39 24.83 -21.07
C LYS A 431 14.02 25.24 -19.75
N TYR A 432 14.67 24.28 -19.13
CA TYR A 432 15.51 24.50 -17.97
C TYR A 432 16.99 24.45 -18.36
N ARG A 433 17.80 25.29 -17.73
CA ARG A 433 19.26 25.26 -17.86
C ARG A 433 19.88 25.57 -16.51
N LYS A 434 20.74 24.68 -16.00
CA LYS A 434 21.55 24.87 -14.78
C LYS A 434 23.02 24.91 -15.16
N LEU A 435 23.73 25.91 -14.66
CA LEU A 435 25.16 26.08 -14.78
C LEU A 435 25.89 25.41 -13.60
N PRO A 436 27.18 25.08 -13.74
CA PRO A 436 27.97 24.46 -12.67
C PRO A 436 28.10 25.32 -11.39
N ASP A 437 27.98 26.64 -11.53
CA ASP A 437 28.02 27.60 -10.42
C ASP A 437 26.72 27.63 -9.59
N GLY A 438 25.69 26.87 -9.99
CA GLY A 438 24.37 26.86 -9.37
C GLY A 438 23.37 27.85 -9.97
N SER A 439 23.79 28.73 -10.88
CA SER A 439 22.89 29.61 -11.64
C SER A 439 21.95 28.78 -12.51
N TRP A 440 20.68 29.15 -12.59
CA TRP A 440 19.69 28.42 -13.40
C TRP A 440 18.65 29.33 -14.06
N THR A 441 18.01 28.82 -15.10
CA THR A 441 16.87 29.46 -15.78
C THR A 441 15.79 28.43 -16.06
N MET A 442 14.53 28.80 -15.89
CA MET A 442 13.36 28.01 -16.25
C MET A 442 12.42 28.87 -17.09
N ARG A 443 12.11 28.40 -18.30
CA ARG A 443 11.10 28.97 -19.17
C ARG A 443 9.97 27.96 -19.35
N LEU A 444 8.74 28.41 -19.23
CA LEU A 444 7.54 27.61 -19.38
C LEU A 444 6.54 28.38 -20.25
N ASN A 445 5.94 27.71 -21.23
CA ASN A 445 4.85 28.23 -22.05
C ASN A 445 3.80 27.14 -22.26
N ILE A 446 2.57 27.41 -21.84
CA ILE A 446 1.43 26.52 -22.05
C ILE A 446 0.50 27.18 -23.06
N SER A 447 0.10 26.45 -24.09
CA SER A 447 -0.71 26.97 -25.19
C SER A 447 -1.71 25.93 -25.68
N LYS A 448 -2.85 26.40 -26.20
CA LYS A 448 -3.87 25.55 -26.85
C LYS A 448 -4.32 26.23 -28.12
N ASN A 449 -4.35 25.50 -29.23
CA ASN A 449 -4.74 26.02 -30.56
C ASN A 449 -3.98 27.31 -30.95
N GLY A 450 -2.68 27.38 -30.64
CA GLY A 450 -1.84 28.56 -30.91
C GLY A 450 -2.03 29.74 -29.94
N LYS A 451 -3.04 29.72 -29.06
CA LYS A 451 -3.24 30.74 -28.01
C LYS A 451 -2.45 30.38 -26.76
N ASN A 452 -1.65 31.33 -26.25
CA ASN A 452 -0.95 31.14 -24.97
C ASN A 452 -1.95 31.21 -23.82
N LEU A 453 -1.92 30.19 -22.96
CA LEU A 453 -2.73 30.11 -21.73
C LEU A 453 -1.94 30.65 -20.53
N SER A 454 -0.65 30.33 -20.43
CA SER A 454 0.23 30.85 -19.39
C SER A 454 1.70 30.84 -19.82
N LYS A 455 2.50 31.71 -19.20
CA LYS A 455 3.94 31.82 -19.39
C LYS A 455 4.62 32.07 -18.06
N SER A 456 5.76 31.44 -17.85
CA SER A 456 6.66 31.74 -16.73
C SER A 456 8.10 31.80 -17.23
N ASN A 457 8.84 32.78 -16.76
CA ASN A 457 10.26 32.94 -17.04
C ASN A 457 10.98 33.34 -15.76
N VAL A 458 11.72 32.38 -15.22
CA VAL A 458 12.50 32.55 -14.01
C VAL A 458 13.98 32.39 -14.33
N LYS A 459 14.78 33.31 -13.82
CA LYS A 459 16.24 33.26 -13.85
C LYS A 459 16.76 33.48 -12.45
N HIS A 460 17.72 32.67 -12.06
CA HIS A 460 18.50 32.82 -10.84
C HIS A 460 19.98 32.79 -11.24
N LYS A 461 20.70 33.88 -11.00
CA LYS A 461 22.12 34.01 -11.36
C LYS A 461 22.91 34.25 -10.10
N LEU A 462 23.79 33.31 -9.75
CA LEU A 462 24.74 33.51 -8.67
C LEU A 462 25.80 34.54 -9.13
N ILE A 463 26.02 35.57 -8.32
CA ILE A 463 27.03 36.60 -8.58
C ILE A 463 28.29 36.32 -7.74
N SER A 464 28.07 35.94 -6.49
CA SER A 464 29.11 35.53 -5.55
C SER A 464 28.53 34.52 -4.53
N PRO A 465 29.34 33.94 -3.63
CA PRO A 465 28.80 33.08 -2.57
C PRO A 465 27.73 33.75 -1.68
N ASN A 466 27.71 35.08 -1.64
CA ASN A 466 26.86 35.88 -0.77
C ASN A 466 25.87 36.78 -1.53
N GLU A 467 25.81 36.69 -2.86
CA GLU A 467 24.92 37.52 -3.68
C GLU A 467 24.41 36.76 -4.91
N SER A 468 23.12 36.88 -5.21
CA SER A 468 22.53 36.45 -6.47
C SER A 468 21.58 37.51 -7.05
N GLU A 469 21.32 37.41 -8.36
CA GLU A 469 20.28 38.15 -9.05
C GLU A 469 19.17 37.18 -9.46
N SER A 470 17.93 37.48 -9.08
CA SER A 470 16.75 36.72 -9.52
C SER A 470 15.90 37.59 -10.44
N THR A 471 15.44 37.02 -11.55
CA THR A 471 14.43 37.64 -12.42
C THR A 471 13.22 36.73 -12.51
N VAL A 472 12.05 37.23 -12.13
CA VAL A 472 10.78 36.48 -12.17
C VAL A 472 9.81 37.26 -13.06
N ASN A 473 9.45 36.69 -14.21
CA ASN A 473 8.54 37.28 -15.19
C ASN A 473 8.89 38.73 -15.59
N GLY A 474 10.19 39.04 -15.64
CA GLY A 474 10.73 40.37 -15.99
C GLY A 474 11.08 41.25 -14.78
N ASN A 475 10.53 40.96 -13.60
CA ASN A 475 10.86 41.69 -12.37
C ASN A 475 12.21 41.25 -11.83
N LYS A 476 13.10 42.20 -11.55
CA LYS A 476 14.48 41.93 -11.08
C LYS A 476 14.61 42.15 -9.58
N PHE A 477 15.36 41.25 -8.95
CA PHE A 477 15.64 41.25 -7.52
C PHE A 477 17.12 40.94 -7.29
N LYS A 478 17.69 41.56 -6.25
CA LYS A 478 18.97 41.15 -5.68
C LYS A 478 18.71 40.35 -4.41
N VAL A 479 19.46 39.28 -4.20
CA VAL A 479 19.39 38.45 -3.00
C VAL A 479 20.74 38.44 -2.33
N PHE A 480 20.77 38.81 -1.06
CA PHE A 480 21.97 38.80 -0.22
C PHE A 480 21.88 37.65 0.78
N TYR A 481 22.97 36.92 0.93
CA TYR A 481 23.08 35.78 1.85
C TYR A 481 24.12 36.07 2.92
N SER A 482 23.73 35.92 4.18
CA SER A 482 24.64 35.92 5.33
C SER A 482 24.50 34.61 6.11
N PRO A 483 25.32 34.37 7.15
CA PRO A 483 25.16 33.22 8.03
C PRO A 483 23.78 33.16 8.71
N ASP A 484 23.18 34.32 8.98
CA ASP A 484 22.01 34.46 9.84
C ASP A 484 20.75 34.91 9.09
N GLU A 485 20.89 35.46 7.89
CA GLU A 485 19.74 35.98 7.14
C GLU A 485 19.87 35.80 5.62
N ILE A 486 18.70 35.80 4.95
CA ILE A 486 18.57 36.01 3.52
C ILE A 486 17.73 37.26 3.30
N LYS A 487 18.25 38.23 2.55
CA LYS A 487 17.58 39.50 2.25
C LYS A 487 17.32 39.64 0.76
N VAL A 488 16.07 39.94 0.40
CA VAL A 488 15.65 40.20 -0.98
C VAL A 488 15.38 41.69 -1.17
N VAL A 489 15.94 42.27 -2.22
CA VAL A 489 15.81 43.69 -2.57
C VAL A 489 15.24 43.81 -3.98
N ASN A 490 14.20 44.65 -4.15
CA ASN A 490 13.55 44.86 -5.44
C ASN A 490 14.38 45.78 -6.35
N SER A 491 13.91 46.01 -7.58
CA SER A 491 14.61 46.84 -8.56
C SER A 491 14.74 48.33 -8.17
N LYS A 492 13.96 48.81 -7.19
CA LYS A 492 14.03 50.17 -6.65
C LYS A 492 15.07 50.31 -5.52
N GLY A 493 15.69 49.20 -5.10
CA GLY A 493 16.61 49.17 -3.96
C GLY A 493 15.90 49.04 -2.61
N GLU A 494 14.58 48.82 -2.60
CA GLU A 494 13.79 48.65 -1.39
C GLU A 494 13.87 47.19 -0.91
N THR A 495 13.89 46.98 0.41
CA THR A 495 13.87 45.63 0.97
C THR A 495 12.48 45.03 0.81
N ASP A 496 12.40 43.91 0.10
CA ASP A 496 11.15 43.24 -0.23
C ASP A 496 10.80 42.17 0.81
N CYS A 497 11.79 41.37 1.23
CA CYS A 497 11.65 40.46 2.36
C CYS A 497 12.99 40.13 3.04
N ILE A 498 12.91 39.72 4.31
CA ILE A 498 14.04 39.20 5.10
C ILE A 498 13.61 37.84 5.68
N ILE A 499 14.51 36.86 5.62
CA ILE A 499 14.35 35.54 6.24
C ILE A 499 15.42 35.43 7.33
N ASP A 500 15.00 35.33 8.59
CA ASP A 500 15.87 35.02 9.72
C ASP A 500 16.16 33.51 9.73
N LEU A 501 17.39 33.12 9.37
CA LEU A 501 17.82 31.73 9.31
C LEU A 501 18.00 31.09 10.69
N LYS A 502 18.28 31.89 11.73
CA LYS A 502 18.40 31.40 13.12
C LYS A 502 17.03 31.03 13.68
N ALA A 503 16.00 31.81 13.35
CA ALA A 503 14.63 31.51 13.73
C ALA A 503 14.01 30.39 12.87
N LEU A 504 14.33 30.37 11.57
CA LEU A 504 13.74 29.43 10.61
C LEU A 504 14.28 28.01 10.76
N ILE A 505 15.61 27.84 10.83
CA ILE A 505 16.23 26.51 10.84
C ILE A 505 16.20 25.97 12.27
N ASP A 506 15.66 24.76 12.45
CA ASP A 506 15.56 24.15 13.77
C ASP A 506 16.93 24.08 14.46
N ALA A 507 17.00 24.60 15.69
CA ALA A 507 18.18 24.56 16.53
C ALA A 507 18.64 23.13 16.87
N ASN A 508 17.77 22.14 16.75
CA ASN A 508 18.12 20.72 16.92
C ASN A 508 18.91 20.13 15.75
N ASN A 509 19.02 20.85 14.62
CA ASN A 509 19.84 20.40 13.49
C ASN A 509 21.33 20.46 13.84
N THR A 510 22.09 19.45 13.40
CA THR A 510 23.56 19.53 13.44
C THR A 510 24.06 20.67 12.54
N PRO A 511 25.26 21.23 12.80
CA PRO A 511 25.83 22.28 11.94
C PRO A 511 25.92 21.87 10.46
N GLU A 512 26.24 20.60 10.18
CA GLU A 512 26.30 20.06 8.82
C GLU A 512 24.91 20.06 8.15
N ASN A 513 23.89 19.60 8.86
CA ASN A 513 22.52 19.55 8.34
C ASN A 513 21.94 20.95 8.13
N SER A 514 22.20 21.87 9.06
CA SER A 514 21.88 23.29 8.90
C SER A 514 22.54 23.89 7.66
N LEU A 515 23.80 23.52 7.37
CA LEU A 515 24.49 23.99 6.16
C LEU A 515 23.86 23.44 4.87
N LYS A 516 23.41 22.17 4.87
CA LYS A 516 22.70 21.57 3.72
C LYS A 516 21.39 22.31 3.43
N LEU A 517 20.59 22.60 4.45
CA LEU A 517 19.35 23.38 4.31
C LEU A 517 19.63 24.80 3.80
N LYS A 518 20.65 25.49 4.34
CA LYS A 518 21.05 26.82 3.86
C LYS A 518 21.47 26.80 2.39
N LYS A 519 22.23 25.79 1.95
CA LYS A 519 22.62 25.62 0.55
C LYS A 519 21.41 25.41 -0.37
N MET A 520 20.46 24.58 0.05
CA MET A 520 19.20 24.37 -0.67
C MET A 520 18.39 25.67 -0.81
N LEU A 521 18.28 26.48 0.24
CA LEU A 521 17.58 27.79 0.18
C LEU A 521 18.25 28.76 -0.80
N LYS A 522 19.56 28.65 -1.05
CA LYS A 522 20.24 29.48 -2.06
C LYS A 522 19.78 29.15 -3.49
N GLU A 523 19.22 27.97 -3.75
CA GLU A 523 18.69 27.61 -5.07
C GLU A 523 17.30 28.22 -5.34
N CYS A 524 16.65 28.81 -4.34
CA CYS A 524 15.34 29.43 -4.47
C CYS A 524 15.40 30.75 -5.25
N SER A 525 14.38 30.97 -6.08
CA SER A 525 14.12 32.25 -6.75
C SER A 525 13.50 33.27 -5.78
N ALA A 526 13.55 34.56 -6.13
CA ALA A 526 13.11 35.62 -5.23
C ALA A 526 11.63 35.49 -4.80
N ASP A 527 10.74 35.06 -5.70
CA ASP A 527 9.33 34.82 -5.39
C ASP A 527 9.13 33.63 -4.43
N GLU A 528 9.94 32.56 -4.55
CA GLU A 528 9.98 31.48 -3.56
C GLU A 528 10.44 31.99 -2.18
N LEU A 529 11.47 32.84 -2.14
CA LEU A 529 11.97 33.42 -0.89
C LEU A 529 10.95 34.36 -0.23
N GLN A 530 10.17 35.11 -1.01
CA GLN A 530 9.05 35.91 -0.50
C GLN A 530 7.98 35.03 0.14
N VAL A 531 7.62 33.91 -0.50
CA VAL A 531 6.67 32.93 0.04
C VAL A 531 7.21 32.32 1.33
N ILE A 532 8.49 31.91 1.35
CA ILE A 532 9.16 31.37 2.53
C ILE A 532 9.15 32.38 3.69
N SER A 533 9.54 33.63 3.46
CA SER A 533 9.57 34.68 4.48
C SER A 533 8.19 34.90 5.12
N LYS A 534 7.13 34.87 4.31
CA LYS A 534 5.75 35.06 4.80
C LYS A 534 5.22 33.82 5.51
N LYS A 535 5.43 32.64 4.93
CA LYS A 535 4.67 31.43 5.25
C LYS A 535 5.45 30.36 6.02
N LEU A 536 6.76 30.21 5.80
CA LEU A 536 7.53 29.18 6.50
C LEU A 536 8.02 29.71 7.85
N LYS A 537 7.74 28.98 8.93
CA LYS A 537 8.12 29.29 10.30
C LYS A 537 9.23 28.40 10.82
N LYS A 538 9.29 27.14 10.38
CA LYS A 538 10.31 26.18 10.82
C LYS A 538 10.76 25.27 9.68
N LEU A 539 12.06 25.03 9.57
CA LEU A 539 12.69 24.13 8.61
C LEU A 539 13.58 23.12 9.35
N GLU A 540 13.25 21.84 9.23
CA GLU A 540 13.93 20.73 9.89
C GLU A 540 14.62 19.82 8.88
N PHE A 541 15.79 19.29 9.23
CA PHE A 541 16.49 18.34 8.36
C PHE A 541 15.99 16.91 8.58
N ASN A 542 15.58 16.26 7.49
CA ASN A 542 15.24 14.85 7.45
C ASN A 542 16.13 14.12 6.44
N SER A 543 16.91 13.15 6.92
CA SER A 543 17.79 12.36 6.05
C SER A 543 17.02 11.36 5.18
N ASN A 544 15.79 10.98 5.55
CA ASN A 544 14.94 10.14 4.73
C ASN A 544 14.07 11.01 3.81
N LYS A 545 14.50 11.14 2.56
CA LYS A 545 13.81 11.90 1.51
C LYS A 545 12.35 11.48 1.28
N ILE A 546 11.99 10.22 1.54
CA ILE A 546 10.62 9.71 1.35
C ILE A 546 9.70 10.10 2.50
N ASP A 547 10.25 10.35 3.69
CA ASP A 547 9.49 10.73 4.89
C ASP A 547 9.46 12.26 5.06
N ALA A 548 9.74 13.03 3.99
CA ALA A 548 9.56 14.47 4.00
C ALA A 548 8.08 14.80 4.23
N PHE A 549 7.81 15.92 4.91
CA PHE A 549 6.44 16.36 5.19
C PHE A 549 6.35 17.84 5.49
N ALA A 550 5.16 18.40 5.28
CA ALA A 550 4.75 19.73 5.71
C ALA A 550 3.69 19.66 6.84
N THR A 551 3.85 20.48 7.88
CA THR A 551 2.78 20.79 8.83
C THR A 551 2.28 22.21 8.61
N THR A 552 1.25 22.33 7.79
CA THR A 552 0.73 23.62 7.26
C THR A 552 0.21 24.55 8.35
N SER A 553 -0.46 24.03 9.38
CA SER A 553 -0.93 24.80 10.53
C SER A 553 0.19 25.41 11.38
N LYS A 554 1.40 24.83 11.31
CA LYS A 554 2.59 25.30 12.02
C LYS A 554 3.58 26.04 11.12
N GLY A 555 3.35 26.08 9.80
CA GLY A 555 4.34 26.58 8.84
C GLY A 555 5.66 25.82 8.94
N LEU A 556 5.61 24.50 9.09
CA LEU A 556 6.80 23.66 9.28
C LEU A 556 7.02 22.78 8.05
N VAL A 557 8.25 22.71 7.57
CA VAL A 557 8.70 21.72 6.56
C VAL A 557 9.84 20.89 7.12
N SER A 558 9.75 19.57 6.96
CA SER A 558 10.80 18.61 7.28
C SER A 558 11.28 17.95 5.99
N THR A 559 12.55 18.15 5.62
CA THR A 559 13.07 17.68 4.33
C THR A 559 14.59 17.48 4.35
N GLY A 560 15.11 16.78 3.34
CA GLY A 560 16.54 16.60 3.10
C GLY A 560 17.17 17.77 2.34
N ASP A 561 18.21 17.46 1.56
CA ASP A 561 18.93 18.41 0.69
C ASP A 561 18.43 18.39 -0.77
N ASP A 562 17.19 17.94 -0.98
CA ASP A 562 16.59 17.75 -2.29
C ASP A 562 15.61 18.89 -2.60
N ILE A 563 16.00 19.77 -3.52
CA ILE A 563 15.25 21.00 -3.81
C ILE A 563 13.86 20.71 -4.39
N PHE A 564 13.67 19.61 -5.13
CA PHE A 564 12.34 19.26 -5.64
C PHE A 564 11.40 18.85 -4.51
N ILE A 565 11.88 18.01 -3.60
CA ILE A 565 11.08 17.57 -2.44
C ILE A 565 10.77 18.75 -1.53
N PHE A 566 11.74 19.62 -1.24
CA PHE A 566 11.48 20.86 -0.50
C PHE A 566 10.41 21.73 -1.17
N ARG A 567 10.47 21.90 -2.49
CA ARG A 567 9.47 22.66 -3.24
C ARG A 567 8.09 22.01 -3.21
N HIS A 568 8.01 20.68 -3.24
CA HIS A 568 6.76 19.94 -3.07
C HIS A 568 6.14 20.25 -1.69
N GLU A 569 6.91 20.08 -0.60
CA GLU A 569 6.43 20.39 0.75
C GLU A 569 6.05 21.87 0.91
N MET A 570 6.84 22.77 0.31
CA MET A 570 6.50 24.20 0.25
C MET A 570 5.24 24.47 -0.55
N GLY A 571 4.88 23.64 -1.54
CA GLY A 571 3.62 23.73 -2.26
C GLY A 571 2.42 23.48 -1.36
N HIS A 572 2.52 22.55 -0.40
CA HIS A 572 1.50 22.38 0.64
C HIS A 572 1.41 23.60 1.56
N ILE A 573 2.55 24.17 1.96
CA ILE A 573 2.56 25.44 2.73
C ILE A 573 1.91 26.55 1.88
N ASP A 574 2.26 26.69 0.61
CA ASP A 574 1.73 27.78 -0.21
C ASP A 574 0.21 27.67 -0.41
N ASP A 575 -0.29 26.47 -0.65
CA ASP A 575 -1.73 26.19 -0.79
C ASP A 575 -2.49 26.39 0.53
N LEU A 576 -1.97 25.93 1.67
CA LEU A 576 -2.76 25.77 2.91
C LEU A 576 -2.39 26.77 4.03
N PHE A 577 -1.32 27.54 3.88
CA PHE A 577 -0.86 28.46 4.92
C PHE A 577 -1.63 29.80 4.86
N GLY A 578 -2.27 30.16 5.97
CA GLY A 578 -2.93 31.46 6.14
C GLY A 578 -4.45 31.47 6.03
N THR A 579 -5.14 30.32 5.93
CA THR A 579 -6.60 30.28 6.10
C THR A 579 -6.99 30.34 7.58
N ALA A 580 -6.91 31.55 8.14
CA ALA A 580 -7.40 32.10 9.42
C ALA A 580 -7.12 31.36 10.76
N PRO A 581 -6.64 32.07 11.81
CA PRO A 581 -6.58 31.60 13.20
C PRO A 581 -7.94 31.81 13.91
N GLY A 582 -9.02 31.30 13.31
CA GLY A 582 -10.35 31.28 13.92
C GLY A 582 -10.60 29.94 14.62
N LYS A 583 -11.39 29.95 15.71
CA LYS A 583 -11.74 28.74 16.49
C LYS A 583 -12.46 27.64 15.70
N ASP A 584 -12.87 27.91 14.46
CA ASP A 584 -13.42 26.92 13.52
C ASP A 584 -12.42 26.62 12.39
N MET A 585 -11.44 25.79 12.74
CA MET A 585 -10.33 25.37 11.89
C MET A 585 -10.79 24.49 10.72
N ALA A 586 -10.66 25.00 9.50
CA ALA A 586 -10.42 24.15 8.35
C ALA A 586 -9.25 24.76 7.56
N CYS A 587 -8.09 24.10 7.57
CA CYS A 587 -7.00 24.39 6.63
C CYS A 587 -7.56 24.15 5.21
N ARG A 588 -8.10 25.17 4.54
CA ARG A 588 -8.68 25.05 3.20
C ARG A 588 -7.63 25.53 2.21
N GLY A 589 -7.29 24.71 1.22
CA GLY A 589 -6.26 25.08 0.26
C GLY A 589 -6.78 26.17 -0.68
N ILE A 590 -6.01 27.24 -0.85
CA ILE A 590 -6.38 28.38 -1.69
C ILE A 590 -6.55 27.93 -3.16
N TYR A 591 -5.70 27.01 -3.62
CA TYR A 591 -5.73 26.47 -4.97
C TYR A 591 -6.51 25.15 -5.01
N SER A 592 -6.18 24.22 -4.11
CA SER A 592 -6.75 22.86 -4.13
C SER A 592 -8.25 22.81 -3.83
N THR A 593 -8.82 23.86 -3.22
CA THR A 593 -10.26 23.97 -2.99
C THR A 593 -11.00 24.84 -4.00
N ALA A 594 -10.30 25.53 -4.90
CA ALA A 594 -10.91 26.36 -5.93
C ALA A 594 -11.72 25.51 -6.93
N ASP A 595 -12.98 25.89 -7.19
CA ASP A 595 -13.86 25.14 -8.08
C ASP A 595 -13.33 25.11 -9.53
N THR A 596 -12.69 26.19 -9.97
CA THR A 596 -12.00 26.25 -11.26
C THR A 596 -10.90 25.20 -11.36
N PHE A 597 -10.08 25.05 -10.32
CA PHE A 597 -9.02 24.04 -10.29
C PHE A 597 -9.61 22.63 -10.36
N LYS A 598 -10.59 22.33 -9.50
CA LYS A 598 -11.22 21.00 -9.44
C LYS A 598 -11.88 20.62 -10.77
N ASN A 599 -12.57 21.56 -11.41
CA ASN A 599 -13.26 21.32 -12.68
C ASN A 599 -12.26 21.01 -13.80
N ILE A 600 -11.18 21.80 -13.92
CA ILE A 600 -10.13 21.57 -14.91
C ILE A 600 -9.45 20.22 -14.67
N TYR A 601 -9.02 19.96 -13.43
CA TYR A 601 -8.35 18.71 -13.07
C TYR A 601 -9.24 17.50 -13.35
N SER A 602 -10.53 17.56 -13.00
CA SER A 602 -11.46 16.45 -13.22
C SER A 602 -11.65 16.14 -14.71
N GLN A 603 -11.66 17.17 -15.58
CA GLN A 603 -11.75 16.97 -17.02
C GLN A 603 -10.50 16.29 -17.58
N GLU A 604 -9.32 16.76 -17.17
CA GLU A 604 -8.04 16.17 -17.58
C GLU A 604 -7.88 14.74 -17.07
N LEU A 605 -8.26 14.49 -15.81
CA LEU A 605 -8.27 13.15 -15.23
C LEU A 605 -9.19 12.22 -16.01
N ASN A 606 -10.43 12.63 -16.33
CA ASN A 606 -11.37 11.78 -17.08
C ASN A 606 -10.82 11.38 -18.46
N MET A 607 -10.16 12.30 -19.17
CA MET A 607 -9.49 11.98 -20.43
C MET A 607 -8.33 11.00 -20.22
N PHE A 608 -7.52 11.22 -19.19
CA PHE A 608 -6.41 10.35 -18.82
C PHE A 608 -6.88 8.93 -18.48
N MET A 609 -7.91 8.80 -17.64
CA MET A 609 -8.47 7.50 -17.27
C MET A 609 -9.02 6.75 -18.49
N LYS A 610 -9.63 7.46 -19.45
CA LYS A 610 -10.15 6.85 -20.67
C LYS A 610 -9.05 6.32 -21.59
N GLU A 611 -7.96 7.05 -21.72
CA GLU A 611 -6.88 6.76 -22.67
C GLU A 611 -5.93 5.65 -22.20
N PHE A 612 -5.58 5.65 -20.91
CA PHE A 612 -4.46 4.83 -20.41
C PHE A 612 -4.93 3.51 -19.79
N PRO A 613 -4.19 2.40 -19.96
CA PRO A 613 -4.43 1.17 -19.20
C PRO A 613 -4.01 1.32 -17.73
N GLU A 614 -4.44 0.37 -16.88
CA GLU A 614 -4.20 0.42 -15.43
C GLU A 614 -2.71 0.56 -15.06
N THR A 615 -1.81 -0.06 -15.84
CA THR A 615 -0.36 0.03 -15.61
C THR A 615 0.13 1.48 -15.64
N GLN A 616 -0.27 2.26 -16.64
CA GLN A 616 0.07 3.68 -16.74
C GLN A 616 -0.78 4.56 -15.83
N ARG A 617 -2.04 4.21 -15.58
CA ARG A 617 -2.88 4.96 -14.63
C ARG A 617 -2.24 5.02 -13.24
N LYS A 618 -1.54 3.97 -12.85
CA LYS A 618 -0.80 3.90 -11.58
C LYS A 618 0.36 4.90 -11.46
N TYR A 619 0.85 5.49 -12.55
CA TYR A 619 1.85 6.55 -12.46
C TYR A 619 1.32 7.78 -11.75
N VAL A 620 0.03 8.07 -11.86
CA VAL A 620 -0.61 9.20 -11.19
C VAL A 620 -1.51 8.78 -10.02
N ASP A 621 -1.41 7.52 -9.55
CA ASP A 621 -2.21 6.98 -8.42
C ASP A 621 -2.13 7.86 -7.18
N TYR A 622 -0.95 8.45 -6.95
CA TYR A 622 -0.70 9.36 -5.83
C TYR A 622 -1.61 10.59 -5.83
N PHE A 623 -2.09 11.00 -7.00
CA PHE A 623 -2.93 12.18 -7.19
C PHE A 623 -4.42 11.84 -7.28
N ILE A 624 -4.84 10.59 -7.00
CA ILE A 624 -6.22 10.12 -7.13
C ILE A 624 -6.67 9.52 -5.79
N ASP A 625 -7.93 9.75 -5.37
CA ASP A 625 -8.50 9.06 -4.20
C ASP A 625 -9.33 7.85 -4.62
N HIS A 626 -9.12 6.75 -3.92
CA HIS A 626 -9.75 5.45 -4.18
C HIS A 626 -10.75 5.05 -3.10
N THR A 627 -10.90 5.84 -2.03
CA THR A 627 -11.71 5.44 -0.87
C THR A 627 -13.21 5.57 -1.11
N ASN A 628 -13.68 6.52 -1.94
CA ASN A 628 -15.10 6.77 -2.17
C ASN A 628 -15.53 6.99 -3.64
N HIS A 629 -14.65 6.76 -4.63
CA HIS A 629 -14.90 7.16 -6.03
C HIS A 629 -15.15 8.68 -6.23
N GLU A 630 -14.89 9.49 -5.20
CA GLU A 630 -14.85 10.95 -5.26
C GLU A 630 -13.39 11.40 -5.08
N LEU A 631 -13.01 12.51 -5.71
CA LEU A 631 -11.68 13.09 -5.53
C LEU A 631 -11.54 13.65 -4.12
N SER A 632 -10.61 13.09 -3.33
CA SER A 632 -10.33 13.64 -2.01
C SER A 632 -9.67 15.01 -2.10
N LYS A 633 -9.82 15.77 -1.02
CA LYS A 633 -9.03 16.97 -0.77
C LYS A 633 -7.52 16.70 -0.81
N GLN A 634 -7.05 15.53 -0.35
CA GLN A 634 -5.64 15.18 -0.36
C GLN A 634 -5.10 15.07 -1.79
N SER A 635 -5.82 14.40 -2.67
CA SER A 635 -5.48 14.24 -4.09
C SER A 635 -5.23 15.58 -4.81
N PHE A 636 -6.09 16.58 -4.54
CA PHE A 636 -5.91 17.93 -5.06
C PHE A 636 -4.69 18.64 -4.47
N GLN A 637 -4.47 18.52 -3.16
CA GLN A 637 -3.31 19.12 -2.48
C GLN A 637 -1.98 18.57 -3.01
N GLU A 638 -1.90 17.25 -3.20
CA GLU A 638 -0.72 16.60 -3.78
C GLU A 638 -0.46 17.05 -5.23
N THR A 639 -1.54 17.19 -6.02
CA THR A 639 -1.43 17.68 -7.41
C THR A 639 -0.89 19.11 -7.45
N VAL A 640 -1.40 19.99 -6.58
CA VAL A 640 -0.93 21.38 -6.46
C VAL A 640 0.55 21.40 -6.07
N ALA A 641 0.93 20.65 -5.03
CA ALA A 641 2.30 20.60 -4.54
C ALA A 641 3.31 20.13 -5.61
N GLU A 642 3.00 19.03 -6.31
CA GLU A 642 3.88 18.49 -7.35
C GLU A 642 4.03 19.46 -8.54
N LEU A 643 2.92 20.06 -8.98
CA LEU A 643 2.95 20.99 -10.12
C LEU A 643 3.66 22.31 -9.78
N ILE A 644 3.47 22.86 -8.57
CA ILE A 644 4.23 24.02 -8.08
C ILE A 644 5.74 23.72 -8.09
N ALA A 645 6.14 22.54 -7.61
CA ALA A 645 7.55 22.13 -7.62
C ALA A 645 8.12 22.01 -9.05
N SER A 646 7.39 21.31 -9.93
CA SER A 646 7.82 21.07 -11.32
C SER A 646 7.92 22.34 -12.16
N ASN A 647 7.17 23.40 -11.82
CA ASN A 647 7.22 24.69 -12.51
C ASN A 647 8.58 25.39 -12.38
N LYS A 648 9.39 25.05 -11.37
CA LYS A 648 10.68 25.69 -11.08
C LYS A 648 11.87 24.72 -11.05
N CYS A 649 11.61 23.41 -11.05
CA CYS A 649 12.65 22.39 -10.99
C CYS A 649 12.33 21.22 -11.91
N PRO A 650 13.15 20.94 -12.93
CA PRO A 650 13.04 19.66 -13.63
C PRO A 650 13.83 18.56 -12.94
N ASP A 651 14.71 18.86 -11.98
CA ASP A 651 15.54 17.88 -11.25
C ASP A 651 14.67 17.10 -10.26
N ILE A 652 13.84 16.21 -10.83
CA ILE A 652 12.88 15.41 -10.09
C ILE A 652 13.65 14.27 -9.44
N SER A 653 13.42 14.06 -8.14
CA SER A 653 13.97 12.89 -7.45
C SER A 653 13.69 11.62 -8.25
N LYS A 654 14.67 10.71 -8.32
CA LYS A 654 14.57 9.44 -9.05
C LYS A 654 13.31 8.62 -8.71
N LEU A 655 12.79 8.80 -7.50
CA LEU A 655 11.58 8.15 -7.02
C LEU A 655 10.29 8.68 -7.66
N PHE A 656 10.31 9.88 -8.26
CA PHE A 656 9.11 10.65 -8.66
C PHE A 656 9.11 11.08 -10.14
N GLY A 657 10.15 10.76 -10.91
CA GLY A 657 10.35 11.22 -12.29
C GLY A 657 9.13 10.97 -13.19
N THR A 658 8.78 9.70 -13.41
CA THR A 658 7.70 9.32 -14.33
C THR A 658 6.33 9.86 -13.91
N ARG A 659 6.00 9.88 -12.61
CA ARG A 659 4.71 10.43 -12.14
C ARG A 659 4.59 11.92 -12.46
N THR A 660 5.67 12.66 -12.25
CA THR A 660 5.71 14.11 -12.49
C THR A 660 5.63 14.40 -13.98
N GLU A 661 6.40 13.69 -14.80
CA GLU A 661 6.41 13.88 -16.26
C GLU A 661 5.05 13.57 -16.89
N TYR A 662 4.36 12.53 -16.42
CA TYR A 662 2.99 12.24 -16.81
C TYR A 662 2.01 13.34 -16.39
N LEU A 663 2.13 13.84 -15.14
CA LEU A 663 1.31 14.94 -14.65
C LEU A 663 1.53 16.22 -15.48
N GLU A 664 2.77 16.58 -15.77
CA GLU A 664 3.13 17.75 -16.57
C GLU A 664 2.61 17.68 -18.02
N ARG A 665 2.57 16.47 -18.60
CA ARG A 665 2.13 16.25 -19.98
C ARG A 665 0.62 16.20 -20.10
N TYR A 666 -0.08 15.49 -19.22
CA TYR A 666 -1.50 15.19 -19.38
C TYR A 666 -2.44 16.08 -18.55
N PHE A 667 -1.89 16.93 -17.67
CA PHE A 667 -2.66 17.91 -16.89
C PHE A 667 -2.20 19.38 -17.12
N PRO A 668 -1.98 19.81 -18.39
CA PRO A 668 -1.39 21.12 -18.67
C PRO A 668 -2.32 22.30 -18.35
N GLN A 669 -3.64 22.17 -18.42
CA GLN A 669 -4.56 23.24 -18.05
C GLN A 669 -4.59 23.42 -16.53
N THR A 670 -4.56 22.31 -15.77
CA THR A 670 -4.36 22.35 -14.31
C THR A 670 -3.06 23.06 -13.96
N ARG A 671 -1.97 22.72 -14.66
CA ARG A 671 -0.68 23.41 -14.52
C ARG A 671 -0.77 24.89 -14.90
N SER A 672 -1.51 25.23 -15.95
CA SER A 672 -1.69 26.62 -16.41
C SER A 672 -2.40 27.49 -15.38
N PHE A 673 -3.41 26.94 -14.69
CA PHE A 673 -4.10 27.61 -13.58
C PHE A 673 -3.08 28.05 -12.51
N LEU A 674 -2.22 27.13 -12.07
CA LEU A 674 -1.21 27.39 -11.01
C LEU A 674 -0.10 28.35 -11.43
N VAL A 675 0.14 28.54 -12.73
CA VAL A 675 1.13 29.51 -13.22
C VAL A 675 0.55 30.94 -13.25
N ASN A 676 -0.77 31.05 -13.38
CA ASN A 676 -1.46 32.34 -13.52
C ASN A 676 -1.97 32.91 -12.20
N THR A 677 -2.11 32.06 -11.17
CA THR A 677 -2.37 32.44 -9.78
C THR A 677 -1.06 32.75 -9.06
#